data_AF-K0RMK3-F1
#
_entry.id   AF-K0RMK3-F1
#
_cell.length_a   1.000
_cell.length_b   1.000
_cell.length_c   1.000
_cell.angle_alpha   90.00
_cell.angle_beta   90.00
_cell.angle_gamma   90.00
#
_symmetry.space_group_name_H-M   'P 1'
#
loop_
_entity.id
_entity.type
_entity.pdbx_description
1 polymer ?
#
loop_
_entity_poly.entity_id
_entity_poly.type
_entity_poly.pdbx_seq_one_letter_code
_entity_poly.pdbx_strand_id
1 'polypeptide(L)'
;MDPQRIVDAVDSVLKVAEDLSLGRNGVVTRFQSPFIGNSIPKALKAGTQDHFLAKARRAVIGSLASVLTSSDNSTNIPAILTTQLENSLGPLGILAPNESVGVAFYTHTKDGNRTKHTGEFDPDAGYKSIMWTIPFGKTETITLPELDFQLQGDFPLNLKVDAAPPELALSWGFKMSFGFDEDDGFFIYTWPDEESEFFISADFNLPNLNLSAELLRFLKVNTTNTDIYFGAGIFVDISKEAATGKSDDAPGSIRHGRLTREMLSRMPVKRDLFQICAAAAGVLKVEEGAISLNTDNANISDWLPTLTLGDPDSGILAIEAIARKEVTVGRTSTRRGRSLKDSDRRRLWQSTPDGAHIGQRLLCAEDLVETMNAGNLTCEFGNETEEVCVKLGKVTLDVEKIQDQVSPIISKLVNSQATGAFDEIAKPLSELEKRLPGVSDLTSKKIQFNNTEDILLADECTITPTRGMVCSGGVTGGLNRRLQSGCPSSFTPPSCSGSCTACGALDKPICLANLLKCKGASILGLAFPFMDDPTSVLDLLSGGDIVIIEFHPPPVILSFEQHMSYILFAPPVVELGLGFSATVKLEYSLVLDSKGIREAVEESNPLKALNSFAFRDTYDGVDRPLITFEAAVIASVSVSAAFVDAGVSGGVTFSVEIDWYDPYPETSGGLIRPFELLALGPNPLNWFTLRWQTDLNLFIYVKVGVFITVPLYGRSHLTLYELRAAYTQVIMALYNEPQPFPPLAQKSSSGQLSLSEWDPSNNVTCANKGGSVGNEELQCWETDSSAPIIQTFSGVRSLQNGNRRRLRRDLQAEAGSGSLLMECIQSDYDHGSNPTIVLNYGPCQISNSLLIITRTAITGVGRTTFSSLASGSVILPSPPQDGLVTTVGNSCDAQWTLTGDTSIEIKGREVNSGCKIIATSGTRPVDLWIDFDEQKAGCTNDYSVLVQDGLVTLNNGGATEATVTFDSSVFKDINIIMSPCNDVINIESTSSAQESISIYGGAGDDNVTLGTVLNAFDANVHANLIVYAGNGF
;
A
#
# COMPACT_ATOMS: atom_id res chain seq x y z
N MET A 1 20.82 34.59 -3.69
CA MET A 1 19.58 34.15 -4.38
C MET A 1 18.41 34.96 -3.86
N ASP A 2 17.54 35.45 -4.74
CA ASP A 2 16.30 36.15 -4.36
C ASP A 2 15.33 35.13 -3.70
N PRO A 3 14.96 35.29 -2.42
CA PRO A 3 14.08 34.34 -1.71
C PRO A 3 12.75 34.16 -2.43
N GLN A 4 12.23 35.22 -3.06
CA GLN A 4 10.99 35.14 -3.81
C GLN A 4 11.13 34.25 -5.04
N ARG A 5 12.29 34.24 -5.71
CA ARG A 5 12.53 33.34 -6.85
C ARG A 5 12.54 31.87 -6.44
N ILE A 6 12.96 31.54 -5.23
CA ILE A 6 12.91 30.16 -4.71
C ILE A 6 11.46 29.76 -4.44
N VAL A 7 10.68 30.65 -3.81
CA VAL A 7 9.24 30.46 -3.63
C VAL A 7 8.56 30.28 -4.98
N ASP A 8 8.83 31.14 -5.96
CA ASP A 8 8.26 31.10 -7.30
C ASP A 8 8.68 29.84 -8.09
N ALA A 9 9.87 29.30 -7.80
CA ALA A 9 10.41 28.09 -8.41
C ALA A 9 9.74 26.83 -7.85
N VAL A 10 9.68 26.70 -6.51
CA VAL A 10 8.94 25.63 -5.83
C VAL A 10 7.47 25.70 -6.22
N ASP A 11 6.90 26.91 -6.25
CA ASP A 11 5.54 27.16 -6.69
C ASP A 11 5.38 26.74 -8.14
N SER A 12 6.33 27.05 -9.02
CA SER A 12 6.31 26.65 -10.43
C SER A 12 6.36 25.14 -10.63
N VAL A 13 7.02 24.34 -9.79
CA VAL A 13 6.98 22.89 -9.95
C VAL A 13 5.85 22.20 -9.24
N LEU A 14 5.44 22.68 -8.08
CA LEU A 14 4.15 22.25 -7.56
C LEU A 14 3.04 22.61 -8.56
N LYS A 15 3.17 23.74 -9.26
CA LYS A 15 2.31 24.15 -10.39
C LYS A 15 2.47 23.28 -11.62
N VAL A 16 3.68 22.84 -11.99
CA VAL A 16 3.89 21.95 -13.15
C VAL A 16 3.41 20.54 -12.82
N ALA A 17 3.68 20.03 -11.64
CA ALA A 17 3.12 18.78 -11.14
C ALA A 17 1.59 18.86 -11.11
N GLU A 18 1.02 19.96 -10.60
CA GLU A 18 -0.39 20.32 -10.73
C GLU A 18 -0.82 20.30 -12.20
N ASP A 19 -0.27 21.15 -13.07
CA ASP A 19 -0.62 21.32 -14.49
C ASP A 19 -0.45 20.04 -15.31
N LEU A 20 0.47 19.13 -14.93
CA LEU A 20 0.70 17.85 -15.58
C LEU A 20 -0.24 16.76 -15.05
N SER A 21 -0.72 16.86 -13.81
CA SER A 21 -1.64 15.90 -13.19
C SER A 21 -3.08 16.42 -13.20
N LEU A 22 -3.42 17.36 -12.30
CA LEU A 22 -4.78 17.81 -11.97
C LEU A 22 -5.11 19.25 -12.42
N GLY A 23 -4.19 20.01 -13.01
CA GLY A 23 -4.42 21.39 -13.46
C GLY A 23 -5.18 21.46 -14.78
N ARG A 24 -5.49 22.64 -15.33
CA ARG A 24 -6.42 22.80 -16.50
C ARG A 24 -6.12 21.92 -17.71
N ASN A 25 -4.87 21.53 -17.87
CA ASN A 25 -4.37 20.70 -18.97
C ASN A 25 -3.74 19.38 -18.51
N GLY A 26 -3.94 19.01 -17.24
CA GLY A 26 -3.33 17.85 -16.60
C GLY A 26 -3.85 16.54 -17.16
N VAL A 27 -3.05 15.48 -17.00
CA VAL A 27 -3.37 14.11 -17.45
C VAL A 27 -4.75 13.73 -16.97
N VAL A 28 -5.08 14.04 -15.71
CA VAL A 28 -6.35 13.71 -15.07
C VAL A 28 -7.49 14.63 -15.54
N THR A 29 -7.22 15.91 -15.83
CA THR A 29 -8.23 16.88 -16.33
C THR A 29 -8.62 16.66 -17.77
N ARG A 30 -7.66 16.21 -18.59
CA ARG A 30 -7.86 15.83 -19.99
C ARG A 30 -8.19 14.35 -20.15
N PHE A 31 -8.21 13.60 -19.05
CA PHE A 31 -8.68 12.22 -19.02
C PHE A 31 -10.19 12.23 -19.25
N GLN A 32 -10.57 12.31 -20.53
CA GLN A 32 -11.93 12.03 -20.96
C GLN A 32 -12.05 10.52 -21.12
N SER A 33 -12.44 9.88 -20.01
CA SER A 33 -12.90 8.50 -20.09
C SER A 33 -14.10 8.46 -21.04
N PRO A 34 -14.11 7.57 -22.05
CA PRO A 34 -15.21 7.46 -23.03
C PRO A 34 -16.61 7.24 -22.42
N PHE A 35 -16.69 6.86 -21.13
CA PHE A 35 -17.92 6.50 -20.44
C PHE A 35 -18.31 7.45 -19.30
N ILE A 36 -17.33 8.09 -18.68
CA ILE A 36 -17.52 8.98 -17.52
C ILE A 36 -17.30 10.45 -17.90
N GLY A 37 -16.97 10.74 -19.16
CA GLY A 37 -16.81 12.09 -19.68
C GLY A 37 -15.82 12.92 -18.87
N ASN A 38 -16.27 14.07 -18.35
CA ASN A 38 -15.47 14.97 -17.51
C ASN A 38 -15.65 14.72 -16.01
N SER A 39 -16.26 13.61 -15.56
CA SER A 39 -16.62 13.42 -14.15
C SER A 39 -15.43 13.21 -13.23
N ILE A 40 -14.39 12.47 -13.66
CA ILE A 40 -13.11 12.35 -12.93
C ILE A 40 -12.44 13.72 -12.79
N PRO A 41 -12.29 14.51 -13.88
CA PRO A 41 -11.86 15.91 -13.77
C PRO A 41 -12.73 16.75 -12.83
N LYS A 42 -14.07 16.64 -12.88
CA LYS A 42 -14.96 17.45 -12.04
C LYS A 42 -14.87 17.10 -10.56
N ALA A 43 -14.83 15.81 -10.21
CA ALA A 43 -14.80 15.34 -8.83
C ALA A 43 -13.48 15.69 -8.14
N LEU A 44 -12.37 15.49 -8.84
CA LEU A 44 -11.05 15.90 -8.37
C LEU A 44 -10.87 17.43 -8.41
N LYS A 45 -11.90 18.16 -8.87
CA LYS A 45 -11.84 19.59 -9.21
C LYS A 45 -10.64 19.90 -10.12
N ALA A 46 -10.22 18.91 -10.90
CA ALA A 46 -9.10 18.98 -11.79
C ALA A 46 -9.40 20.00 -12.90
N GLY A 47 -8.47 20.91 -13.12
CA GLY A 47 -8.65 22.09 -13.95
C GLY A 47 -9.28 23.30 -13.27
N THR A 48 -9.57 23.21 -11.98
CA THR A 48 -9.92 24.34 -11.12
C THR A 48 -8.79 24.61 -10.12
N GLN A 49 -8.84 25.69 -9.34
CA GLN A 49 -7.81 25.96 -8.32
C GLN A 49 -8.06 25.25 -6.97
N ASP A 50 -9.10 24.42 -6.87
CA ASP A 50 -9.55 23.82 -5.62
C ASP A 50 -9.15 22.35 -5.44
N HIS A 51 -8.37 21.77 -6.35
CA HIS A 51 -7.88 20.39 -6.23
C HIS A 51 -6.74 20.26 -5.20
N PHE A 52 -6.49 19.06 -4.68
CA PHE A 52 -5.58 18.86 -3.55
C PHE A 52 -4.15 19.32 -3.81
N LEU A 53 -3.59 19.05 -5.00
CA LEU A 53 -2.25 19.54 -5.36
C LEU A 53 -2.16 21.07 -5.34
N ALA A 54 -3.22 21.79 -5.73
CA ALA A 54 -3.26 23.26 -5.65
C ALA A 54 -3.37 23.76 -4.20
N LYS A 55 -4.03 22.99 -3.32
CA LYS A 55 -4.09 23.29 -1.88
C LYS A 55 -2.77 22.99 -1.17
N ALA A 56 -2.16 21.83 -1.41
CA ALA A 56 -0.84 21.46 -0.90
C ALA A 56 0.23 22.45 -1.37
N ARG A 57 0.19 22.82 -2.65
CA ARG A 57 0.98 23.92 -3.20
C ARG A 57 0.77 25.21 -2.43
N ARG A 58 -0.47 25.68 -2.25
CA ARG A 58 -0.75 26.91 -1.49
C ARG A 58 -0.27 26.84 -0.03
N ALA A 59 -0.38 25.69 0.63
CA ALA A 59 0.06 25.51 2.01
C ALA A 59 1.59 25.49 2.13
N VAL A 60 2.27 24.72 1.28
CA VAL A 60 3.74 24.68 1.20
C VAL A 60 4.27 26.06 0.86
N ILE A 61 3.73 26.71 -0.17
CA ILE A 61 4.15 28.05 -0.60
C ILE A 61 3.83 29.13 0.43
N GLY A 62 2.68 29.04 1.10
CA GLY A 62 2.33 29.97 2.19
C GLY A 62 3.26 29.84 3.39
N SER A 63 3.59 28.61 3.79
CA SER A 63 4.55 28.34 4.87
C SER A 63 5.97 28.77 4.46
N LEU A 64 6.41 28.43 3.24
CA LEU A 64 7.71 28.81 2.69
C LEU A 64 7.86 30.33 2.64
N ALA A 65 6.85 31.04 2.11
CA ALA A 65 6.84 32.49 2.02
C ALA A 65 6.83 33.12 3.41
N SER A 66 6.03 32.60 4.35
CA SER A 66 5.99 33.11 5.73
C SER A 66 7.34 32.93 6.45
N VAL A 67 8.02 31.81 6.24
CA VAL A 67 9.33 31.54 6.87
C VAL A 67 10.41 32.44 6.24
N LEU A 68 10.45 32.55 4.91
CA LEU A 68 11.41 33.39 4.20
C LEU A 68 11.20 34.89 4.39
N THR A 69 9.99 35.32 4.77
CA THR A 69 9.67 36.74 5.07
C THR A 69 9.79 37.10 6.55
N SER A 70 9.73 36.13 7.46
CA SER A 70 9.85 36.36 8.92
C SER A 70 11.27 36.22 9.46
N SER A 71 12.18 35.58 8.72
CA SER A 71 13.58 35.50 9.11
C SER A 71 14.33 36.79 8.76
N ASP A 72 14.50 37.69 9.73
CA ASP A 72 15.39 38.86 9.62
C ASP A 72 16.89 38.50 9.43
N ASN A 73 17.25 37.22 9.50
CA ASN A 73 18.60 36.72 9.26
C ASN A 73 18.76 36.10 7.87
N SER A 74 19.36 36.88 6.98
CA SER A 74 19.60 36.63 5.55
C SER A 74 20.68 35.58 5.22
N THR A 75 21.22 34.83 6.18
CA THR A 75 22.50 34.13 5.96
C THR A 75 22.42 32.65 5.61
N ASN A 76 21.31 31.92 5.82
CA ASN A 76 21.27 30.50 5.45
C ASN A 76 19.85 29.94 5.15
N ILE A 77 19.18 30.53 4.16
CA ILE A 77 17.91 30.02 3.59
C ILE A 77 17.92 28.50 3.32
N PRO A 78 19.00 27.91 2.74
CA PRO A 78 19.09 26.48 2.52
C PRO A 78 18.89 25.64 3.78
N ALA A 79 19.56 26.00 4.88
CA ALA A 79 19.46 25.29 6.14
C ALA A 79 18.07 25.44 6.78
N ILE A 80 17.46 26.62 6.70
CA ILE A 80 16.11 26.87 7.23
C ILE A 80 15.09 25.95 6.53
N LEU A 81 15.20 25.81 5.20
CA LEU A 81 14.32 24.93 4.42
C LEU A 81 14.51 23.45 4.75
N THR A 82 15.76 23.01 4.93
CA THR A 82 16.07 21.65 5.38
C THR A 82 15.45 21.37 6.74
N THR A 83 15.68 22.23 7.73
CA THR A 83 15.12 22.09 9.08
C THR A 83 13.59 22.07 9.04
N GLN A 84 12.96 22.89 8.20
CA GLN A 84 11.50 22.90 8.09
C GLN A 84 10.94 21.63 7.44
N LEU A 85 11.61 21.10 6.41
CA LEU A 85 11.23 19.83 5.79
C LEU A 85 11.37 18.67 6.79
N GLU A 86 12.47 18.63 7.55
CA GLU A 86 12.70 17.62 8.59
C GLU A 86 11.68 17.73 9.74
N ASN A 87 11.40 18.95 10.22
CA ASN A 87 10.41 19.15 11.27
C ASN A 87 8.98 18.78 10.82
N SER A 88 8.69 18.91 9.53
CA SER A 88 7.36 18.58 8.98
C SER A 88 7.23 17.10 8.65
N LEU A 89 8.31 16.44 8.19
CA LEU A 89 8.28 15.05 7.71
C LEU A 89 8.77 14.05 8.76
N GLY A 90 9.65 14.46 9.68
CA GLY A 90 10.23 13.62 10.73
C GLY A 90 9.19 13.05 11.69
N PRO A 91 8.24 13.84 12.24
CA PRO A 91 7.18 13.32 13.11
C PRO A 91 6.26 12.30 12.43
N LEU A 92 6.21 12.28 11.09
CA LEU A 92 5.44 11.30 10.33
C LEU A 92 6.14 9.93 10.25
N GLY A 93 7.41 9.83 10.63
CA GLY A 93 8.18 8.57 10.62
C GLY A 93 8.46 8.02 9.22
N ILE A 94 8.38 8.86 8.19
CA ILE A 94 8.52 8.46 6.77
C ILE A 94 9.91 8.76 6.17
N LEU A 95 10.76 9.51 6.88
CA LEU A 95 12.14 9.74 6.47
C LEU A 95 12.97 8.47 6.72
N ALA A 96 13.88 8.17 5.80
CA ALA A 96 14.76 7.00 5.92
C ALA A 96 15.54 7.04 7.25
N PRO A 97 15.58 5.93 8.01
CA PRO A 97 16.28 5.89 9.30
C PRO A 97 17.75 6.29 9.12
N ASN A 98 18.22 7.21 9.95
CA ASN A 98 19.59 7.75 9.91
C ASN A 98 19.95 8.58 8.66
N GLU A 99 19.00 8.90 7.79
CA GLU A 99 19.19 9.86 6.71
C GLU A 99 18.50 11.20 7.01
N SER A 100 19.16 12.30 6.65
CA SER A 100 18.65 13.66 6.77
C SER A 100 18.32 14.24 5.40
N VAL A 101 17.56 15.34 5.36
CA VAL A 101 17.30 16.03 4.09
C VAL A 101 18.61 16.65 3.61
N GLY A 102 19.17 16.09 2.54
CA GLY A 102 20.44 16.52 1.98
C GLY A 102 20.31 17.83 1.21
N VAL A 103 21.33 18.69 1.32
CA VAL A 103 21.46 19.90 0.49
C VAL A 103 22.80 19.88 -0.23
N ALA A 104 22.75 20.18 -1.53
CA ALA A 104 23.93 20.36 -2.36
C ALA A 104 23.90 21.71 -3.06
N PHE A 105 25.07 22.34 -3.17
CA PHE A 105 25.28 23.58 -3.91
C PHE A 105 26.15 23.31 -5.13
N TYR A 106 25.97 24.09 -6.18
CA TYR A 106 26.71 23.91 -7.43
C TYR A 106 27.24 25.24 -7.94
N THR A 107 28.53 25.26 -8.31
CA THR A 107 29.13 26.36 -9.08
C THR A 107 29.19 25.96 -10.56
N HIS A 108 29.05 26.95 -11.45
CA HIS A 108 29.12 26.73 -12.89
C HIS A 108 30.50 27.15 -13.41
N THR A 109 31.12 26.26 -14.19
CA THR A 109 32.32 26.58 -14.95
C THR A 109 31.94 27.16 -16.31
N LYS A 110 32.85 27.91 -16.95
CA LYS A 110 32.60 28.52 -18.27
C LYS A 110 32.34 27.49 -19.38
N ASP A 111 32.76 26.25 -19.18
CA ASP A 111 32.64 25.16 -20.14
C ASP A 111 31.29 24.40 -20.05
N GLY A 112 30.37 24.86 -19.19
CA GLY A 112 29.06 24.22 -19.00
C GLY A 112 29.07 23.02 -18.05
N ASN A 113 30.17 22.81 -17.33
CA ASN A 113 30.27 21.82 -16.25
C ASN A 113 29.91 22.44 -14.89
N ARG A 114 29.44 21.61 -13.96
CA ARG A 114 29.12 21.98 -12.58
C ARG A 114 30.07 21.30 -11.58
N THR A 115 30.40 21.99 -10.50
CA THR A 115 31.11 21.40 -9.35
C THR A 115 30.14 21.32 -8.18
N LYS A 116 29.93 20.11 -7.62
CA LYS A 116 29.07 19.86 -6.45
C LYS A 116 29.83 20.21 -5.17
N HIS A 117 29.17 20.94 -4.28
CA HIS A 117 29.64 21.27 -2.93
C HIS A 117 28.61 20.76 -1.92
N THR A 118 29.09 20.08 -0.88
CA THR A 118 28.28 19.53 0.22
C THR A 118 28.78 20.13 1.53
N GLY A 119 27.89 20.64 2.38
CA GLY A 119 28.25 21.26 3.66
C GLY A 119 27.49 22.56 3.93
N GLU A 120 28.03 23.41 4.80
CA GLU A 120 27.43 24.72 5.09
C GLU A 120 27.47 25.64 3.87
N PHE A 121 26.45 26.50 3.76
CA PHE A 121 26.37 27.49 2.70
C PHE A 121 27.45 28.56 2.89
N ASP A 122 28.43 28.56 1.99
CA ASP A 122 29.41 29.63 1.84
C ASP A 122 28.90 30.72 0.87
N PRO A 123 28.53 31.92 1.35
CA PRO A 123 28.03 32.99 0.49
C PRO A 123 29.06 33.49 -0.53
N ASP A 124 30.36 33.28 -0.29
CA ASP A 124 31.45 33.78 -1.14
C ASP A 124 31.83 32.81 -2.26
N ALA A 125 31.35 31.56 -2.21
CA ALA A 125 31.68 30.51 -3.18
C ALA A 125 31.02 30.70 -4.57
N GLY A 126 30.10 31.67 -4.72
CA GLY A 126 29.47 31.99 -6.00
C GLY A 126 28.57 30.88 -6.54
N TYR A 127 27.82 30.20 -5.66
CA TYR A 127 26.89 29.15 -6.04
C TYR A 127 25.81 29.64 -7.00
N LYS A 128 25.65 28.91 -8.09
CA LYS A 128 24.67 29.16 -9.16
C LYS A 128 23.45 28.25 -9.08
N SER A 129 23.55 27.14 -8.35
CA SER A 129 22.45 26.20 -8.20
C SER A 129 22.45 25.55 -6.82
N ILE A 130 21.25 25.22 -6.36
CA ILE A 130 20.96 24.56 -5.10
C ILE A 130 20.03 23.37 -5.36
N MET A 131 20.21 22.29 -4.62
CA MET A 131 19.38 21.09 -4.70
C MET A 131 19.11 20.52 -3.31
N TRP A 132 17.87 20.14 -3.06
CA TRP A 132 17.46 19.35 -1.90
C TRP A 132 17.21 17.90 -2.33
N THR A 133 17.62 16.98 -1.48
CA THR A 133 17.37 15.54 -1.61
C THR A 133 16.63 15.09 -0.37
N ILE A 134 15.39 14.62 -0.53
CA ILE A 134 14.58 14.10 0.56
C ILE A 134 14.58 12.57 0.47
N PRO A 135 15.20 11.88 1.43
CA PRO A 135 15.20 10.43 1.49
C PRO A 135 14.03 9.95 2.34
N PHE A 136 13.03 9.39 1.68
CA PHE A 136 11.98 8.61 2.34
C PHE A 136 12.40 7.14 2.35
N GLY A 137 11.99 6.40 3.38
CA GLY A 137 12.20 4.97 3.43
C GLY A 137 12.12 4.40 4.83
N LYS A 138 12.12 3.06 4.90
CA LYS A 138 12.23 2.33 6.16
C LYS A 138 12.72 0.91 5.88
N THR A 139 13.49 0.37 6.81
CA THR A 139 13.85 -1.04 6.85
C THR A 139 13.39 -1.62 8.18
N GLU A 140 12.68 -2.73 8.12
CA GLU A 140 12.25 -3.50 9.30
C GLU A 140 12.82 -4.90 9.20
N THR A 141 13.49 -5.34 10.26
CA THR A 141 14.08 -6.69 10.32
C THR A 141 13.27 -7.55 11.28
N ILE A 142 12.81 -8.68 10.79
CA ILE A 142 12.12 -9.72 11.55
C ILE A 142 13.12 -10.84 11.83
N THR A 143 13.51 -11.00 13.08
CA THR A 143 14.27 -12.17 13.52
C THR A 143 13.31 -13.30 13.86
N LEU A 144 13.48 -14.43 13.21
CA LEU A 144 12.65 -15.62 13.37
C LEU A 144 13.24 -16.54 14.45
N PRO A 145 12.42 -17.45 15.04
CA PRO A 145 12.93 -18.43 15.99
C PRO A 145 14.04 -19.29 15.38
N GLU A 146 14.98 -19.72 16.23
CA GLU A 146 16.03 -20.66 15.85
C GLU A 146 15.42 -21.95 15.25
N LEU A 147 16.01 -22.42 14.15
CA LEU A 147 15.65 -23.70 13.54
C LEU A 147 16.44 -24.81 14.24
N ASP A 148 16.00 -25.23 15.43
CA ASP A 148 16.48 -26.45 16.11
C ASP A 148 15.39 -27.52 16.07
N PHE A 149 15.51 -28.44 15.11
CA PHE A 149 14.61 -29.56 14.94
C PHE A 149 15.37 -30.88 14.97
N GLN A 150 14.87 -31.83 15.75
CA GLN A 150 15.42 -33.18 15.83
C GLN A 150 14.31 -34.22 15.68
N LEU A 151 14.34 -34.96 14.57
CA LEU A 151 13.62 -36.21 14.40
C LEU A 151 14.54 -37.35 14.88
N GLN A 152 14.30 -37.85 16.09
CA GLN A 152 14.99 -39.02 16.65
C GLN A 152 13.96 -40.05 17.11
N GLY A 153 14.12 -41.31 16.70
CA GLY A 153 13.23 -42.40 17.11
C GLY A 153 13.57 -43.75 16.47
N ASP A 154 12.70 -44.76 16.65
CA ASP A 154 12.84 -46.07 15.99
C ASP A 154 12.61 -46.02 14.46
N PHE A 155 12.25 -44.84 13.94
CA PHE A 155 12.07 -44.60 12.52
C PHE A 155 13.44 -44.67 11.80
N PRO A 156 13.51 -45.25 10.58
CA PRO A 156 14.76 -45.38 9.85
C PRO A 156 15.33 -44.05 9.33
N LEU A 157 14.86 -42.89 9.77
CA LEU A 157 15.43 -41.60 9.45
C LEU A 157 15.63 -40.82 10.75
N ASN A 158 16.88 -40.57 11.10
CA ASN A 158 17.23 -39.53 12.07
C ASN A 158 17.54 -38.25 11.29
N LEU A 159 16.98 -37.12 11.70
CA LEU A 159 17.28 -35.82 11.10
C LEU A 159 17.48 -34.81 12.23
N LYS A 160 18.61 -34.12 12.23
CA LYS A 160 18.89 -32.97 13.06
C LYS A 160 19.14 -31.78 12.15
N VAL A 161 18.42 -30.69 12.39
CA VAL A 161 18.59 -29.40 11.75
C VAL A 161 18.83 -28.39 12.86
N ASP A 162 19.89 -27.61 12.76
CA ASP A 162 20.33 -26.67 13.78
C ASP A 162 20.88 -25.42 13.08
N ALA A 163 20.19 -24.28 13.19
CA ALA A 163 20.59 -23.04 12.54
C ALA A 163 20.42 -21.83 13.46
N ALA A 164 21.21 -20.79 13.19
CA ALA A 164 21.03 -19.49 13.84
C ALA A 164 19.66 -18.88 13.47
N PRO A 165 19.14 -17.93 14.26
CA PRO A 165 17.88 -17.25 13.97
C PRO A 165 17.88 -16.71 12.54
N PRO A 166 16.95 -17.16 11.67
CA PRO A 166 16.82 -16.55 10.36
C PRO A 166 16.32 -15.11 10.49
N GLU A 167 16.71 -14.25 9.55
CA GLU A 167 16.33 -12.85 9.52
C GLU A 167 15.65 -12.53 8.18
N LEU A 168 14.48 -11.88 8.23
CA LEU A 168 13.80 -11.31 7.06
C LEU A 168 13.79 -9.78 7.20
N ALA A 169 14.49 -9.07 6.34
CA ALA A 169 14.45 -7.62 6.26
C ALA A 169 13.53 -7.17 5.12
N LEU A 170 12.52 -6.36 5.44
CA LEU A 170 11.68 -5.69 4.46
C LEU A 170 12.08 -4.22 4.40
N SER A 171 12.44 -3.76 3.20
CA SER A 171 12.90 -2.39 2.97
C SER A 171 12.08 -1.72 1.89
N TRP A 172 11.85 -0.43 2.05
CA TRP A 172 11.39 0.43 0.96
C TRP A 172 12.07 1.78 1.06
N GLY A 173 12.18 2.45 -0.08
CA GLY A 173 12.72 3.80 -0.13
C GLY A 173 12.18 4.60 -1.30
N PHE A 174 12.05 5.90 -1.11
CA PHE A 174 11.78 6.86 -2.16
C PHE A 174 12.72 8.07 -2.01
N LYS A 175 13.54 8.36 -3.01
CA LYS A 175 14.48 9.47 -3.01
C LYS A 175 14.00 10.53 -4.00
N MET A 176 13.44 11.61 -3.47
CA MET A 176 13.03 12.74 -4.29
C MET A 176 14.11 13.82 -4.26
N SER A 177 14.51 14.34 -5.42
CA SER A 177 15.45 15.47 -5.49
C SER A 177 14.96 16.56 -6.40
N PHE A 178 15.06 17.79 -5.92
CA PHE A 178 14.64 18.97 -6.66
C PHE A 178 15.50 20.16 -6.31
N GLY A 179 15.58 21.13 -7.19
CA GLY A 179 16.46 22.27 -7.00
C GLY A 179 16.11 23.46 -7.85
N PHE A 180 16.89 24.51 -7.64
CA PHE A 180 16.85 25.74 -8.41
C PHE A 180 18.23 26.03 -8.99
N ASP A 181 18.25 26.47 -10.23
CA ASP A 181 19.42 26.89 -10.98
C ASP A 181 19.18 28.31 -11.49
N GLU A 182 20.16 29.21 -11.36
CA GLU A 182 20.01 30.59 -11.82
C GLU A 182 19.82 30.69 -13.35
N ASP A 183 20.42 29.77 -14.10
CA ASP A 183 20.42 29.78 -15.56
C ASP A 183 19.23 28.95 -16.12
N ASP A 184 18.97 27.75 -15.57
CA ASP A 184 17.93 26.82 -16.05
C ASP A 184 16.61 26.86 -15.24
N GLY A 185 16.57 27.59 -14.12
CA GLY A 185 15.41 27.68 -13.22
C GLY A 185 15.21 26.42 -12.36
N PHE A 186 13.96 26.12 -12.03
CA PHE A 186 13.66 24.91 -11.25
C PHE A 186 13.92 23.64 -12.07
N PHE A 187 14.46 22.61 -11.41
CA PHE A 187 14.57 21.27 -11.96
C PHE A 187 14.20 20.18 -10.95
N ILE A 188 13.69 19.06 -11.47
CA ILE A 188 13.68 17.77 -10.75
C ILE A 188 14.97 17.05 -11.12
N TYR A 189 15.63 16.43 -10.14
CA TYR A 189 16.81 15.63 -10.39
C TYR A 189 16.41 14.16 -10.49
N THR A 190 16.53 13.61 -11.69
CA THR A 190 16.63 12.17 -11.93
C THR A 190 18.05 11.76 -11.62
N TRP A 191 18.26 10.60 -11.03
CA TRP A 191 19.57 10.09 -10.60
C TRP A 191 20.12 9.15 -11.68
N PRO A 192 20.55 9.62 -12.87
CA PRO A 192 20.76 8.74 -14.02
C PRO A 192 21.90 7.74 -13.80
N ASP A 193 22.83 8.08 -12.91
CA ASP A 193 24.05 7.35 -12.55
C ASP A 193 24.04 6.88 -11.07
N GLU A 194 22.99 7.24 -10.32
CA GLU A 194 22.80 6.94 -8.89
C GLU A 194 21.50 6.17 -8.68
N GLU A 195 21.07 5.94 -7.44
CA GLU A 195 20.03 4.96 -7.07
C GLU A 195 18.68 5.28 -7.73
N SER A 196 17.86 4.26 -7.94
CA SER A 196 16.44 4.31 -8.27
C SER A 196 15.74 5.16 -7.27
N GLU A 197 14.90 6.00 -7.82
CA GLU A 197 14.11 6.95 -7.08
C GLU A 197 13.14 6.23 -6.17
N PHE A 198 12.64 5.04 -6.49
CA PHE A 198 11.80 4.23 -5.61
C PHE A 198 12.20 2.76 -5.61
N PHE A 199 12.14 2.10 -4.46
CA PHE A 199 12.29 0.65 -4.37
C PHE A 199 11.48 0.04 -3.22
N ILE A 200 11.16 -1.25 -3.37
CA ILE A 200 10.69 -2.15 -2.31
C ILE A 200 11.52 -3.42 -2.43
N SER A 201 12.10 -3.92 -1.33
CA SER A 201 12.86 -5.17 -1.30
C SER A 201 12.53 -6.02 -0.07
N ALA A 202 12.73 -7.32 -0.22
CA ALA A 202 12.65 -8.32 0.82
C ALA A 202 13.93 -9.17 0.78
N ASP A 203 14.63 -9.24 1.91
CA ASP A 203 15.92 -9.90 2.05
C ASP A 203 15.84 -10.94 3.18
N PHE A 204 16.07 -12.21 2.84
CA PHE A 204 16.06 -13.33 3.77
C PHE A 204 17.47 -13.88 3.97
N ASN A 205 17.81 -14.13 5.23
CA ASN A 205 19.09 -14.66 5.66
C ASN A 205 18.89 -15.83 6.62
N LEU A 206 19.45 -16.98 6.31
CA LEU A 206 19.56 -18.13 7.21
C LEU A 206 21.03 -18.51 7.37
N PRO A 207 21.71 -17.99 8.41
CA PRO A 207 23.10 -18.29 8.65
C PRO A 207 23.29 -19.57 9.47
N ASN A 208 24.45 -20.21 9.29
CA ASN A 208 24.95 -21.32 10.10
C ASN A 208 24.02 -22.55 10.19
N LEU A 209 23.30 -22.88 9.12
CA LEU A 209 22.48 -24.09 9.04
C LEU A 209 23.37 -25.34 9.05
N ASN A 210 23.23 -26.15 10.08
CA ASN A 210 23.84 -27.46 10.22
C ASN A 210 22.74 -28.52 10.01
N LEU A 211 22.91 -29.37 9.00
CA LEU A 211 21.97 -30.45 8.71
C LEU A 211 22.67 -31.78 8.88
N SER A 212 22.14 -32.66 9.72
CA SER A 212 22.62 -34.02 9.92
C SER A 212 21.46 -34.99 9.71
N ALA A 213 21.49 -35.75 8.64
CA ALA A 213 20.51 -36.77 8.32
C ALA A 213 21.16 -38.15 8.35
N GLU A 214 20.53 -39.12 9.00
CA GLU A 214 20.92 -40.53 8.98
C GLU A 214 19.74 -41.38 8.50
N LEU A 215 19.86 -41.97 7.32
CA LEU A 215 18.86 -42.84 6.71
C LEU A 215 19.26 -44.32 6.87
N LEU A 216 18.28 -45.15 7.21
CA LEU A 216 18.32 -46.59 7.43
C LEU A 216 19.46 -47.03 8.37
N ARG A 217 19.94 -46.13 9.25
CA ARG A 217 21.10 -46.30 10.15
C ARG A 217 22.45 -46.52 9.47
N PHE A 218 22.49 -46.45 8.14
CA PHE A 218 23.70 -46.72 7.38
C PHE A 218 24.09 -45.63 6.40
N LEU A 219 23.26 -44.60 6.14
CA LEU A 219 23.64 -43.49 5.28
C LEU A 219 23.56 -42.21 6.08
N LYS A 220 24.69 -41.56 6.31
CA LYS A 220 24.79 -40.27 7.01
C LYS A 220 25.14 -39.17 6.01
N VAL A 221 24.37 -38.10 6.05
CA VAL A 221 24.60 -36.86 5.31
C VAL A 221 24.71 -35.75 6.34
N ASN A 222 25.85 -35.09 6.40
CA ASN A 222 26.08 -33.93 7.27
C ASN A 222 26.47 -32.73 6.42
N THR A 223 25.91 -31.57 6.71
CA THR A 223 26.42 -30.27 6.26
C THR A 223 26.68 -29.41 7.48
N THR A 224 27.76 -28.65 7.46
CA THR A 224 28.10 -27.68 8.50
C THR A 224 28.24 -26.29 7.90
N ASN A 225 27.83 -25.29 8.68
CA ASN A 225 27.87 -23.86 8.32
C ASN A 225 27.30 -23.63 6.91
N THR A 226 26.09 -24.15 6.66
CA THR A 226 25.35 -23.85 5.44
C THR A 226 24.71 -22.49 5.60
N ASP A 227 25.01 -21.56 4.71
CA ASP A 227 24.35 -20.27 4.69
C ASP A 227 23.44 -20.15 3.47
N ILE A 228 22.21 -19.68 3.70
CA ILE A 228 21.23 -19.49 2.65
C ILE A 228 20.78 -18.03 2.65
N TYR A 229 20.88 -17.37 1.50
CA TYR A 229 20.48 -15.98 1.31
C TYR A 229 19.54 -15.85 0.13
N PHE A 230 18.47 -15.09 0.30
CA PHE A 230 17.57 -14.73 -0.79
C PHE A 230 17.29 -13.23 -0.75
N GLY A 231 17.15 -12.61 -1.91
CA GLY A 231 16.72 -11.23 -2.02
C GLY A 231 15.81 -11.06 -3.23
N ALA A 232 14.74 -10.30 -3.06
CA ALA A 232 13.85 -9.90 -4.15
C ALA A 232 13.47 -8.43 -4.00
N GLY A 233 13.30 -7.72 -5.11
CA GLY A 233 12.89 -6.32 -5.06
C GLY A 233 12.33 -5.76 -6.36
N ILE A 234 11.55 -4.70 -6.23
CA ILE A 234 11.00 -3.88 -7.30
C ILE A 234 11.64 -2.50 -7.21
N PHE A 235 12.09 -1.98 -8.34
CA PHE A 235 12.81 -0.72 -8.48
C PHE A 235 12.12 0.12 -9.55
N VAL A 236 11.92 1.40 -9.27
CA VAL A 236 11.34 2.35 -10.20
C VAL A 236 12.28 3.54 -10.37
N ASP A 237 12.77 3.69 -11.59
CA ASP A 237 13.65 4.78 -12.03
C ASP A 237 12.83 5.89 -12.71
N ILE A 238 13.16 7.15 -12.41
CA ILE A 238 12.70 8.31 -13.17
C ILE A 238 13.72 8.61 -14.28
N SER A 239 13.48 8.14 -15.51
CA SER A 239 14.45 8.27 -16.61
C SER A 239 14.19 9.49 -17.50
N LYS A 240 15.05 10.52 -17.39
CA LYS A 240 15.09 11.68 -18.30
C LYS A 240 15.29 11.24 -19.76
N GLU A 241 16.18 10.28 -20.00
CA GLU A 241 16.49 9.82 -21.34
C GLU A 241 15.29 9.14 -22.01
N ALA A 242 14.61 8.26 -21.27
CA ALA A 242 13.42 7.59 -21.76
C ALA A 242 12.27 8.58 -22.01
N ALA A 243 12.06 9.53 -21.08
CA ALA A 243 11.00 10.52 -21.20
C ALA A 243 11.20 11.53 -22.34
N THR A 244 12.43 11.97 -22.57
CA THR A 244 12.74 13.03 -23.55
C THR A 244 13.19 12.49 -24.91
N GLY A 245 13.53 11.21 -24.98
CA GLY A 245 14.05 10.58 -26.18
C GLY A 245 15.48 10.97 -26.53
N LYS A 246 16.16 11.78 -25.70
CA LYS A 246 17.53 12.26 -25.86
C LYS A 246 18.43 11.62 -24.81
N SER A 247 19.63 11.23 -25.20
CA SER A 247 20.65 10.77 -24.25
C SER A 247 20.84 11.81 -23.16
N ASP A 248 21.07 11.36 -21.92
CA ASP A 248 21.41 12.30 -20.87
C ASP A 248 22.73 13.01 -21.17
N ASP A 249 22.91 14.20 -20.60
CA ASP A 249 24.14 14.97 -20.74
C ASP A 249 25.29 14.26 -20.02
N ALA A 250 26.55 14.53 -20.38
CA ALA A 250 27.69 13.84 -19.76
C ALA A 250 27.77 14.09 -18.24
N PRO A 251 28.24 13.12 -17.43
CA PRO A 251 28.46 13.31 -16.00
C PRO A 251 29.30 14.56 -15.74
N GLY A 252 28.80 15.44 -14.87
CA GLY A 252 29.41 16.75 -14.59
C GLY A 252 28.88 17.92 -15.43
N SER A 253 28.07 17.67 -16.46
CA SER A 253 27.30 18.74 -17.13
C SER A 253 26.28 19.37 -16.19
N ILE A 254 26.00 20.67 -16.36
CA ILE A 254 24.94 21.38 -15.62
C ILE A 254 23.59 20.65 -15.74
N ARG A 255 23.28 20.10 -16.93
CA ARG A 255 21.98 19.50 -17.27
C ARG A 255 21.86 18.02 -17.00
N HIS A 256 22.96 17.35 -16.67
CA HIS A 256 22.97 15.92 -16.37
C HIS A 256 22.02 15.60 -15.22
N GLY A 257 21.11 14.64 -15.43
CA GLY A 257 20.07 14.25 -14.48
C GLY A 257 18.99 15.31 -14.21
N ARG A 258 19.01 16.48 -14.86
CA ARG A 258 18.03 17.55 -14.56
C ARG A 258 16.88 17.56 -15.55
N LEU A 259 15.67 17.36 -15.03
CA LEU A 259 14.40 17.61 -15.71
C LEU A 259 13.92 19.03 -15.41
N THR A 260 14.24 19.95 -16.32
CA THR A 260 13.75 21.33 -16.22
C THR A 260 12.29 21.45 -16.64
N ARG A 261 11.65 22.54 -16.24
CA ARG A 261 10.27 22.87 -16.63
C ARG A 261 10.05 22.83 -18.15
N GLU A 262 11.00 23.35 -18.93
CA GLU A 262 10.91 23.35 -20.40
C GLU A 262 10.89 21.91 -20.94
N MET A 263 11.73 21.02 -20.39
CA MET A 263 11.79 19.62 -20.79
C MET A 263 10.49 18.88 -20.45
N LEU A 264 9.98 19.03 -19.22
CA LEU A 264 8.71 18.44 -18.79
C LEU A 264 7.53 18.85 -19.68
N SER A 265 7.51 20.10 -20.14
CA SER A 265 6.45 20.60 -21.04
C SER A 265 6.50 20.03 -22.47
N ARG A 266 7.66 19.51 -22.89
CA ARG A 266 7.94 19.02 -24.25
C ARG A 266 8.01 17.50 -24.35
N MET A 267 7.73 16.77 -23.26
CA MET A 267 7.76 15.29 -23.27
C MET A 267 6.68 14.71 -24.18
N PRO A 268 7.02 13.85 -25.15
CA PRO A 268 6.06 13.25 -26.07
C PRO A 268 5.16 12.22 -25.39
N VAL A 269 5.69 11.45 -24.42
CA VAL A 269 4.95 10.40 -23.70
C VAL A 269 5.37 10.41 -22.23
N LYS A 270 4.50 10.91 -21.35
CA LYS A 270 4.82 11.08 -19.92
C LYS A 270 5.01 9.76 -19.14
N ARG A 271 4.46 8.64 -19.63
CA ARG A 271 4.60 7.33 -18.96
C ARG A 271 6.03 6.78 -19.05
N ASP A 272 6.76 7.16 -20.10
CA ASP A 272 8.12 6.70 -20.34
C ASP A 272 9.11 7.34 -19.36
N LEU A 273 8.61 8.26 -18.51
CA LEU A 273 9.34 8.84 -17.40
C LEU A 273 9.63 7.82 -16.30
N PHE A 274 8.80 6.81 -16.11
CA PHE A 274 8.99 5.79 -15.07
C PHE A 274 9.41 4.47 -15.73
N GLN A 275 10.57 3.95 -15.33
CA GLN A 275 11.08 2.64 -15.74
C GLN A 275 11.00 1.69 -14.56
N ILE A 276 10.29 0.59 -14.72
CA ILE A 276 10.06 -0.39 -13.65
C ILE A 276 10.92 -1.63 -13.92
N CYS A 277 11.67 -2.05 -12.91
CA CYS A 277 12.48 -3.25 -12.91
C CYS A 277 12.13 -4.11 -11.69
N ALA A 278 12.18 -5.43 -11.84
CA ALA A 278 12.11 -6.37 -10.75
C ALA A 278 13.31 -7.32 -10.82
N ALA A 279 13.89 -7.65 -9.68
CA ALA A 279 15.04 -8.57 -9.59
C ALA A 279 14.86 -9.53 -8.43
N ALA A 280 15.34 -10.76 -8.60
CA ALA A 280 15.46 -11.73 -7.52
C ALA A 280 16.76 -12.53 -7.63
N ALA A 281 17.22 -12.99 -6.48
CA ALA A 281 18.44 -13.75 -6.35
C ALA A 281 18.41 -14.69 -5.15
N GLY A 282 19.13 -15.79 -5.29
CA GLY A 282 19.28 -16.77 -4.23
C GLY A 282 20.67 -17.35 -4.24
N VAL A 283 21.25 -17.51 -3.05
CA VAL A 283 22.58 -18.08 -2.86
C VAL A 283 22.61 -19.08 -1.73
N LEU A 284 23.32 -20.15 -2.02
CA LEU A 284 23.65 -21.21 -1.11
C LEU A 284 25.17 -21.30 -0.99
N LYS A 285 25.66 -21.24 0.25
CA LYS A 285 27.03 -21.62 0.60
C LYS A 285 26.97 -22.80 1.54
N VAL A 286 27.85 -23.76 1.30
CA VAL A 286 28.09 -24.86 2.22
C VAL A 286 29.58 -24.86 2.48
N GLU A 287 30.01 -24.65 3.73
CA GLU A 287 31.43 -24.73 4.08
C GLU A 287 31.92 -26.17 3.98
N GLU A 288 31.22 -27.11 4.61
CA GLU A 288 31.55 -28.53 4.55
C GLU A 288 30.30 -29.40 4.36
N GLY A 289 30.46 -30.47 3.57
CA GLY A 289 29.48 -31.53 3.44
C GLY A 289 30.16 -32.89 3.56
N ALA A 290 29.57 -33.82 4.30
CA ALA A 290 30.09 -35.18 4.41
C ALA A 290 28.97 -36.18 4.18
N ILE A 291 29.21 -37.14 3.31
CA ILE A 291 28.31 -38.26 3.05
C ILE A 291 29.09 -39.52 3.37
N SER A 292 28.67 -40.22 4.40
CA SER A 292 29.31 -41.44 4.88
C SER A 292 28.30 -42.57 4.95
N LEU A 293 28.77 -43.78 4.70
CA LEU A 293 28.00 -44.97 5.01
C LEU A 293 28.40 -45.43 6.43
N ASN A 294 27.43 -45.62 7.32
CA ASN A 294 27.57 -46.14 8.67
C ASN A 294 27.13 -47.61 8.73
N THR A 295 27.58 -48.36 9.73
CA THR A 295 27.15 -49.76 9.95
C THR A 295 27.35 -50.08 11.42
N ASP A 296 26.36 -50.75 12.02
CA ASP A 296 26.44 -51.21 13.42
C ASP A 296 27.56 -52.24 13.65
N ASN A 297 28.12 -52.82 12.58
CA ASN A 297 29.30 -53.67 12.65
C ASN A 297 30.58 -52.83 12.60
N ALA A 298 31.20 -52.63 13.76
CA ALA A 298 32.45 -51.88 13.94
C ALA A 298 33.62 -52.38 13.08
N ASN A 299 33.58 -53.64 12.62
CA ASN A 299 34.60 -54.16 11.71
C ASN A 299 34.38 -53.67 10.27
N ILE A 300 33.15 -53.34 9.87
CA ILE A 300 32.79 -52.92 8.50
C ILE A 300 32.78 -51.39 8.38
N SER A 301 32.53 -50.66 9.47
CA SER A 301 32.49 -49.18 9.46
C SER A 301 33.80 -48.57 8.99
N ASP A 302 34.92 -49.23 9.29
CA ASP A 302 36.26 -48.81 8.87
C ASP A 302 36.52 -49.02 7.36
N TRP A 303 35.63 -49.72 6.65
CA TRP A 303 35.75 -50.11 5.23
C TRP A 303 34.83 -49.32 4.29
N LEU A 304 33.95 -48.48 4.83
CA LEU A 304 32.97 -47.76 4.03
C LEU A 304 33.54 -46.43 3.51
N PRO A 305 33.39 -46.13 2.21
CA PRO A 305 33.88 -44.89 1.65
C PRO A 305 33.14 -43.71 2.27
N THR A 306 33.90 -42.67 2.60
CA THR A 306 33.35 -41.37 2.98
C THR A 306 33.63 -40.39 1.85
N LEU A 307 32.56 -39.77 1.34
CA LEU A 307 32.64 -38.66 0.42
C LEU A 307 32.63 -37.38 1.24
N THR A 308 33.74 -36.66 1.26
CA THR A 308 33.80 -35.32 1.85
C THR A 308 33.80 -34.29 0.73
N LEU A 309 32.99 -33.25 0.93
CA LEU A 309 32.84 -32.06 0.11
C LEU A 309 33.38 -30.89 0.93
N GLY A 310 34.38 -30.18 0.40
CA GLY A 310 35.05 -29.10 1.12
C GLY A 310 36.22 -29.58 1.98
N ASP A 311 36.97 -28.64 2.54
CA ASP A 311 38.13 -28.90 3.40
C ASP A 311 38.22 -27.77 4.45
N PRO A 312 37.88 -28.04 5.73
CA PRO A 312 37.77 -27.03 6.80
C PRO A 312 38.98 -26.11 6.90
N ASP A 313 40.17 -26.70 6.74
CA ASP A 313 41.44 -26.04 6.98
C ASP A 313 41.89 -25.21 5.76
N SER A 314 41.21 -25.38 4.61
CA SER A 314 41.56 -24.74 3.35
C SER A 314 40.85 -23.42 3.10
N GLY A 315 39.76 -23.14 3.82
CA GLY A 315 38.87 -22.00 3.56
C GLY A 315 38.11 -22.07 2.21
N ILE A 316 38.11 -23.24 1.56
CA ILE A 316 37.39 -23.48 0.29
C ILE A 316 36.00 -24.05 0.61
N LEU A 317 34.95 -23.32 0.23
CA LEU A 317 33.56 -23.76 0.35
C LEU A 317 33.32 -25.08 -0.39
N ALA A 318 32.63 -26.02 0.25
CA ALA A 318 32.18 -27.29 -0.32
C ALA A 318 31.22 -27.10 -1.51
N ILE A 319 30.26 -26.21 -1.38
CA ILE A 319 29.30 -25.87 -2.42
C ILE A 319 29.06 -24.37 -2.37
N GLU A 320 29.12 -23.72 -3.53
CA GLU A 320 28.71 -22.33 -3.70
C GLU A 320 27.83 -22.26 -4.94
N ALA A 321 26.53 -22.01 -4.75
CA ALA A 321 25.55 -21.95 -5.83
C ALA A 321 24.82 -20.61 -5.80
N ILE A 322 24.74 -19.95 -6.95
CA ILE A 322 24.13 -18.63 -7.10
C ILE A 322 23.21 -18.61 -8.32
N ALA A 323 22.00 -18.07 -8.13
CA ALA A 323 21.01 -17.86 -9.17
C ALA A 323 20.50 -16.42 -9.19
N ARG A 324 20.26 -15.87 -10.38
CA ARG A 324 19.73 -14.52 -10.63
C ARG A 324 18.66 -14.50 -11.71
N LYS A 325 17.67 -13.62 -11.54
CA LYS A 325 16.77 -13.20 -12.62
C LYS A 325 16.42 -11.72 -12.55
N GLU A 326 16.44 -11.03 -13.69
CA GLU A 326 16.04 -9.62 -13.83
C GLU A 326 14.92 -9.48 -14.88
N VAL A 327 13.86 -8.75 -14.53
CA VAL A 327 12.73 -8.47 -15.41
C VAL A 327 12.54 -6.96 -15.54
N THR A 328 12.71 -6.43 -16.75
CA THR A 328 12.46 -5.01 -17.06
C THR A 328 11.12 -4.85 -17.76
N VAL A 329 10.20 -4.06 -17.21
CA VAL A 329 8.91 -3.76 -17.85
C VAL A 329 9.04 -2.47 -18.66
N GLY A 330 9.33 -2.59 -19.96
CA GLY A 330 9.53 -1.40 -20.81
C GLY A 330 9.88 -1.62 -22.27
N ARG A 331 9.65 -2.82 -22.85
CA ARG A 331 9.89 -3.06 -24.29
C ARG A 331 8.85 -2.33 -25.14
N THR A 332 9.09 -1.07 -25.47
CA THR A 332 8.54 -0.50 -26.72
C THR A 332 9.41 -0.96 -27.88
N SER A 333 8.80 -1.25 -29.02
CA SER A 333 9.36 -2.01 -30.16
C SER A 333 10.64 -1.48 -30.83
N THR A 334 11.24 -0.39 -30.32
CA THR A 334 12.43 0.25 -30.91
C THR A 334 13.55 0.58 -29.91
N ARG A 335 13.39 0.36 -28.59
CA ARG A 335 14.44 0.65 -27.60
C ARG A 335 14.54 -0.48 -26.58
N ARG A 336 15.76 -1.02 -26.37
CA ARG A 336 16.02 -1.99 -25.29
C ARG A 336 15.61 -1.34 -23.96
N GLY A 337 14.89 -2.08 -23.11
CA GLY A 337 14.65 -1.68 -21.72
C GLY A 337 16.00 -1.48 -21.00
N ARG A 338 16.08 -0.51 -20.11
CA ARG A 338 17.28 -0.22 -19.32
C ARG A 338 17.40 -1.26 -18.20
N SER A 339 18.59 -1.83 -18.00
CA SER A 339 18.88 -2.68 -16.83
C SER A 339 18.92 -1.83 -15.55
N LEU A 340 18.79 -2.45 -14.38
CA LEU A 340 19.01 -1.84 -13.07
C LEU A 340 20.30 -0.97 -13.04
N LYS A 341 20.26 0.19 -12.38
CA LYS A 341 21.42 1.08 -12.23
C LYS A 341 22.43 0.52 -11.22
N ASP A 342 23.72 0.79 -11.40
CA ASP A 342 24.83 0.29 -10.55
C ASP A 342 24.77 0.70 -9.08
N SER A 343 23.99 1.71 -8.80
CA SER A 343 23.69 2.31 -7.51
C SER A 343 22.57 1.61 -6.75
N ASP A 344 21.50 1.19 -7.42
CA ASP A 344 20.48 0.28 -6.86
C ASP A 344 21.03 -1.08 -6.63
N ARG A 345 21.95 -1.47 -7.52
CA ARG A 345 22.89 -2.54 -7.25
C ARG A 345 23.57 -2.22 -5.92
N ARG A 346 24.33 -1.14 -5.74
CA ARG A 346 24.97 -0.75 -4.45
C ARG A 346 24.04 -0.64 -3.20
N ARG A 347 22.75 -0.32 -3.31
CA ARG A 347 21.82 -0.29 -2.16
C ARG A 347 21.48 -1.68 -1.66
N LEU A 348 21.34 -2.63 -2.56
CA LEU A 348 21.37 -4.05 -2.22
C LEU A 348 22.72 -4.48 -1.61
N TRP A 349 23.78 -3.65 -1.69
CA TRP A 349 25.09 -3.93 -1.06
C TRP A 349 25.25 -3.36 0.36
N GLN A 350 24.49 -2.33 0.75
CA GLN A 350 24.72 -1.58 2.01
C GLN A 350 23.90 -2.09 3.22
N SER A 351 22.93 -2.99 3.01
CA SER A 351 22.03 -3.52 4.04
C SER A 351 22.59 -4.70 4.86
N THR A 352 23.91 -4.94 4.85
CA THR A 352 24.54 -6.13 5.46
C THR A 352 25.91 -5.85 6.13
N PRO A 353 26.18 -6.35 7.36
CA PRO A 353 27.47 -6.19 8.07
C PRO A 353 28.64 -6.92 7.40
N ASP A 354 29.86 -6.42 7.63
CA ASP A 354 31.15 -6.79 6.98
C ASP A 354 31.54 -8.29 6.94
N GLY A 355 30.82 -9.19 7.60
CA GLY A 355 31.19 -10.59 7.79
C GLY A 355 30.38 -11.64 7.02
N ALA A 356 29.30 -11.25 6.33
CA ALA A 356 28.37 -12.22 5.77
C ALA A 356 28.04 -11.92 4.28
N HIS A 357 27.82 -12.99 3.49
CA HIS A 357 27.04 -13.01 2.24
C HIS A 357 27.78 -12.71 0.92
N ILE A 358 28.31 -13.78 0.30
CA ILE A 358 28.82 -13.76 -1.09
C ILE A 358 27.66 -13.78 -2.09
N GLY A 359 26.43 -13.98 -1.62
CA GLY A 359 25.38 -14.34 -2.53
C GLY A 359 24.85 -13.27 -3.45
N GLN A 360 24.66 -12.09 -2.91
CA GLN A 360 24.26 -10.92 -3.69
C GLN A 360 25.46 -10.27 -4.40
N ARG A 361 26.70 -10.71 -4.12
CA ARG A 361 27.90 -10.24 -4.85
C ARG A 361 27.89 -10.64 -6.34
N LEU A 362 27.26 -11.75 -6.71
CA LEU A 362 27.25 -12.23 -8.10
C LEU A 362 26.14 -11.65 -8.97
N LEU A 363 25.33 -10.73 -8.44
CA LEU A 363 24.27 -10.12 -9.22
C LEU A 363 24.71 -8.88 -9.98
N CYS A 364 25.93 -8.39 -9.78
CA CYS A 364 26.23 -6.99 -10.10
C CYS A 364 27.66 -6.71 -10.58
N ALA A 365 28.46 -7.70 -10.94
CA ALA A 365 29.89 -7.45 -11.08
C ALA A 365 30.56 -8.21 -12.23
N GLU A 366 30.97 -7.44 -13.24
CA GLU A 366 32.17 -7.78 -14.04
C GLU A 366 33.43 -7.59 -13.16
N ASP A 367 33.41 -6.72 -12.14
CA ASP A 367 34.56 -6.38 -11.28
C ASP A 367 34.80 -7.34 -10.08
N LEU A 368 33.89 -8.26 -9.77
CA LEU A 368 34.12 -9.28 -8.73
C LEU A 368 35.16 -10.31 -9.17
N VAL A 369 35.38 -10.41 -10.48
CA VAL A 369 36.47 -11.19 -11.06
C VAL A 369 37.81 -10.71 -10.50
N GLU A 370 37.98 -9.40 -10.24
CA GLU A 370 39.25 -8.88 -9.71
C GLU A 370 39.47 -9.08 -8.21
N THR A 371 38.42 -9.09 -7.39
CA THR A 371 38.54 -9.35 -5.94
C THR A 371 38.43 -10.84 -5.58
N MET A 372 37.74 -11.65 -6.39
CA MET A 372 37.73 -13.13 -6.29
C MET A 372 38.94 -13.80 -6.95
N ASN A 373 39.84 -13.04 -7.59
CA ASN A 373 41.15 -13.53 -8.03
C ASN A 373 42.06 -14.02 -6.89
N ALA A 374 41.70 -13.78 -5.62
CA ALA A 374 42.34 -14.46 -4.49
C ALA A 374 41.98 -15.97 -4.44
N GLY A 375 40.97 -16.44 -5.19
CA GLY A 375 40.52 -17.83 -5.19
C GLY A 375 39.75 -18.28 -6.45
N ASN A 376 40.32 -18.15 -7.65
CA ASN A 376 39.97 -18.86 -8.90
C ASN A 376 38.49 -19.32 -9.04
N LEU A 377 37.53 -18.38 -9.13
CA LEU A 377 36.21 -18.67 -9.69
C LEU A 377 35.99 -17.69 -10.87
N THR A 378 36.00 -18.21 -12.09
CA THR A 378 35.68 -17.44 -13.31
C THR A 378 34.33 -17.91 -13.85
N CYS A 379 33.24 -17.30 -13.37
CA CYS A 379 31.95 -17.39 -14.06
C CYS A 379 31.95 -16.29 -15.14
N GLU A 380 32.02 -16.64 -16.44
CA GLU A 380 31.78 -15.67 -17.51
C GLU A 380 30.27 -15.45 -17.62
N PHE A 381 29.76 -14.42 -16.95
CA PHE A 381 28.36 -14.00 -17.06
C PHE A 381 28.14 -13.28 -18.40
N GLY A 382 27.09 -13.67 -19.12
CA GLY A 382 26.71 -13.07 -20.39
C GLY A 382 25.72 -11.91 -20.17
N ASN A 383 25.39 -11.15 -21.22
CA ASN A 383 24.37 -10.10 -21.12
C ASN A 383 22.91 -10.64 -21.08
N GLU A 384 22.68 -11.86 -20.58
CA GLU A 384 21.36 -12.51 -20.59
C GLU A 384 20.61 -12.30 -19.26
N THR A 385 19.28 -12.38 -19.31
CA THR A 385 18.37 -11.97 -18.21
C THR A 385 18.18 -13.05 -17.12
N GLU A 386 18.72 -14.24 -17.30
CA GLU A 386 18.65 -15.39 -16.39
C GLU A 386 20.02 -16.07 -16.31
N GLU A 387 20.60 -16.19 -15.11
CA GLU A 387 21.94 -16.73 -14.93
C GLU A 387 22.06 -17.58 -13.66
N VAL A 388 22.76 -18.72 -13.76
CA VAL A 388 23.02 -19.66 -12.66
C VAL A 388 24.50 -20.05 -12.72
N CYS A 389 25.23 -19.92 -11.61
CA CYS A 389 26.59 -20.44 -11.46
C CYS A 389 26.68 -21.35 -10.23
N VAL A 390 27.31 -22.52 -10.37
CA VAL A 390 27.53 -23.47 -9.27
C VAL A 390 29.00 -23.89 -9.25
N LYS A 391 29.69 -23.69 -8.12
CA LYS A 391 31.02 -24.23 -7.84
C LYS A 391 30.90 -25.35 -6.82
N LEU A 392 31.60 -26.45 -7.09
CA LEU A 392 31.86 -27.48 -6.11
C LEU A 392 33.31 -27.34 -5.65
N GLY A 393 33.51 -27.35 -4.34
CA GLY A 393 34.83 -27.37 -3.72
C GLY A 393 35.57 -28.68 -3.95
N LYS A 394 36.63 -28.90 -3.18
CA LYS A 394 37.40 -30.14 -3.22
C LYS A 394 36.47 -31.32 -2.86
N VAL A 395 36.22 -32.18 -3.84
CA VAL A 395 35.50 -33.45 -3.65
C VAL A 395 36.54 -34.52 -3.39
N THR A 396 36.58 -35.04 -2.16
CA THR A 396 37.51 -36.12 -1.78
C THR A 396 36.70 -37.37 -1.50
N LEU A 397 36.97 -38.42 -2.28
CA LEU A 397 36.48 -39.76 -1.98
C LEU A 397 37.65 -40.54 -1.38
N ASP A 398 37.60 -40.82 -0.08
CA ASP A 398 38.63 -41.64 0.58
C ASP A 398 38.47 -43.11 0.14
N VAL A 399 39.34 -43.51 -0.79
CA VAL A 399 39.46 -44.88 -1.30
C VAL A 399 40.80 -45.54 -0.92
N GLU A 400 41.66 -44.86 -0.15
CA GLU A 400 43.02 -45.36 0.16
C GLU A 400 42.97 -46.73 0.83
N LYS A 401 41.97 -46.95 1.69
CA LYS A 401 41.78 -48.23 2.39
C LYS A 401 41.25 -49.36 1.49
N ILE A 402 40.49 -49.02 0.43
CA ILE A 402 40.08 -49.98 -0.61
C ILE A 402 41.30 -50.33 -1.46
N GLN A 403 42.12 -49.34 -1.82
CA GLN A 403 43.33 -49.51 -2.61
C GLN A 403 44.35 -50.41 -1.91
N ASP A 404 44.57 -50.24 -0.59
CA ASP A 404 45.51 -51.05 0.20
C ASP A 404 45.14 -52.55 0.27
N GLN A 405 43.86 -52.89 0.15
CA GLN A 405 43.35 -54.26 0.20
C GLN A 405 43.12 -54.88 -1.18
N VAL A 406 42.75 -54.06 -2.17
CA VAL A 406 42.61 -54.48 -3.56
C VAL A 406 43.98 -54.65 -4.23
N SER A 407 45.01 -53.91 -3.81
CA SER A 407 46.37 -54.03 -4.35
C SER A 407 46.97 -55.46 -4.21
N PRO A 408 46.82 -56.19 -3.08
CA PRO A 408 47.13 -57.62 -2.98
C PRO A 408 46.35 -58.55 -3.92
N ILE A 409 45.13 -58.18 -4.32
CA ILE A 409 44.26 -58.96 -5.20
C ILE A 409 44.59 -58.65 -6.67
N ILE A 410 44.70 -57.37 -7.02
CA ILE A 410 45.11 -56.90 -8.34
C ILE A 410 46.53 -57.39 -8.65
N SER A 411 47.48 -57.35 -7.72
CA SER A 411 48.83 -57.89 -7.96
C SER A 411 48.87 -59.41 -8.24
N LYS A 412 47.82 -60.16 -7.85
CA LYS A 412 47.63 -61.56 -8.26
C LYS A 412 46.93 -61.72 -9.62
N LEU A 413 46.17 -60.71 -10.04
CA LEU A 413 45.43 -60.69 -11.31
C LEU A 413 46.26 -60.09 -12.46
N VAL A 414 47.04 -59.03 -12.21
CA VAL A 414 47.89 -58.29 -13.15
C VAL A 414 49.09 -57.74 -12.37
N ASN A 415 50.32 -57.96 -12.83
CA ASN A 415 51.50 -57.39 -12.15
C ASN A 415 52.57 -56.89 -13.11
N SER A 416 53.48 -56.05 -12.61
CA SER A 416 54.58 -55.47 -13.42
C SER A 416 55.57 -56.50 -13.96
N GLN A 417 55.54 -57.74 -13.45
CA GLN A 417 56.32 -58.85 -13.98
C GLN A 417 55.58 -59.64 -15.07
N ALA A 418 54.35 -59.23 -15.45
CA ALA A 418 53.47 -59.87 -16.43
C ALA A 418 53.17 -61.35 -16.10
N THR A 419 52.99 -61.67 -14.82
CA THR A 419 52.70 -63.01 -14.31
C THR A 419 51.33 -63.11 -13.62
N GLY A 420 50.51 -62.05 -13.69
CA GLY A 420 49.16 -62.09 -13.16
C GLY A 420 48.25 -63.01 -13.99
N ALA A 421 47.18 -63.52 -13.38
CA ALA A 421 46.24 -64.43 -14.03
C ALA A 421 45.66 -63.90 -15.37
N PHE A 422 45.52 -62.57 -15.53
CA PHE A 422 45.09 -61.95 -16.79
C PHE A 422 46.25 -61.69 -17.78
N ASP A 423 47.48 -61.56 -17.32
CA ASP A 423 48.66 -61.43 -18.20
C ASP A 423 48.90 -62.73 -19.00
N GLU A 424 48.56 -63.89 -18.42
CA GLU A 424 48.55 -65.17 -19.14
C GLU A 424 47.44 -65.27 -20.19
N ILE A 425 46.29 -64.61 -19.96
CA ILE A 425 45.14 -64.58 -20.88
C ILE A 425 45.35 -63.53 -21.99
N ALA A 426 46.14 -62.48 -21.75
CA ALA A 426 46.41 -61.41 -22.72
C ALA A 426 47.45 -61.77 -23.79
N LYS A 427 48.34 -62.75 -23.55
CA LYS A 427 49.37 -63.20 -24.50
C LYS A 427 48.85 -63.50 -25.93
N PRO A 428 47.71 -64.18 -26.13
CA PRO A 428 47.14 -64.44 -27.45
C PRO A 428 46.55 -63.20 -28.15
N LEU A 429 46.20 -62.14 -27.40
CA LEU A 429 45.55 -60.93 -27.93
C LEU A 429 46.55 -59.90 -28.47
N SER A 430 47.83 -60.00 -28.12
CA SER A 430 48.92 -59.14 -28.65
C SER A 430 49.17 -59.31 -30.16
N GLU A 431 48.66 -60.37 -30.79
CA GLU A 431 48.71 -60.56 -32.26
C GLU A 431 47.71 -59.66 -33.02
N LEU A 432 46.72 -59.05 -32.35
CA LEU A 432 45.77 -58.11 -32.95
C LEU A 432 46.32 -56.67 -33.09
N GLU A 433 47.53 -56.40 -32.58
CA GLU A 433 48.21 -55.09 -32.66
C GLU A 433 48.90 -54.85 -34.02
N LYS A 434 48.79 -55.81 -34.96
CA LYS A 434 49.26 -55.62 -36.35
C LYS A 434 48.29 -54.71 -37.11
N ARG A 435 48.75 -53.46 -37.26
CA ARG A 435 48.12 -52.34 -38.00
C ARG A 435 47.51 -52.78 -39.34
N LEU A 436 46.18 -52.67 -39.47
CA LEU A 436 45.47 -52.70 -40.76
C LEU A 436 45.68 -51.35 -41.49
N PRO A 437 45.85 -51.36 -42.83
CA PRO A 437 46.24 -50.18 -43.62
C PRO A 437 45.13 -49.12 -43.68
N GLY A 438 45.55 -47.85 -43.58
CA GLY A 438 44.68 -46.68 -43.52
C GLY A 438 44.14 -46.25 -44.89
N VAL A 439 42.91 -45.73 -44.88
CA VAL A 439 42.22 -45.05 -45.99
C VAL A 439 42.79 -43.63 -46.17
N SER A 440 44.12 -43.52 -46.22
CA SER A 440 44.87 -42.30 -46.49
C SER A 440 45.71 -42.38 -47.77
N ASP A 441 45.52 -43.43 -48.60
CA ASP A 441 46.24 -43.61 -49.87
C ASP A 441 45.41 -43.40 -51.15
N LEU A 442 44.16 -42.92 -51.09
CA LEU A 442 43.41 -42.61 -52.31
C LEU A 442 42.70 -41.25 -52.26
N THR A 443 43.37 -40.29 -52.91
CA THR A 443 42.85 -39.05 -53.52
C THR A 443 42.52 -37.93 -52.53
N SER A 444 43.34 -36.90 -52.30
CA SER A 444 44.01 -35.96 -53.22
C SER A 444 43.06 -35.09 -54.06
N LYS A 445 42.48 -34.03 -53.47
CA LYS A 445 42.53 -32.66 -54.03
C LYS A 445 41.89 -31.58 -53.13
N LYS A 446 42.62 -30.46 -53.01
CA LYS A 446 42.24 -29.16 -52.44
C LYS A 446 41.37 -28.36 -53.42
N ILE A 447 40.58 -27.38 -52.94
CA ILE A 447 40.70 -25.92 -53.20
C ILE A 447 39.60 -25.14 -52.42
N GLN A 448 39.93 -23.88 -52.07
CA GLN A 448 39.33 -22.93 -51.14
C GLN A 448 38.40 -21.84 -51.78
N PHE A 449 37.51 -21.29 -50.92
CA PHE A 449 36.83 -19.97 -50.76
C PHE A 449 36.48 -19.01 -51.94
N ASN A 450 35.23 -18.48 -52.01
CA ASN A 450 34.81 -17.12 -51.52
C ASN A 450 33.39 -16.65 -51.96
N ASN A 451 32.73 -15.87 -51.08
CA ASN A 451 31.73 -14.77 -51.19
C ASN A 451 30.51 -14.82 -52.15
N THR A 452 29.29 -14.49 -51.67
CA THR A 452 28.60 -13.16 -51.70
C THR A 452 27.08 -13.25 -51.42
N GLU A 453 26.61 -12.32 -50.57
CA GLU A 453 25.35 -11.52 -50.60
C GLU A 453 23.94 -12.13 -50.43
N ASP A 454 23.11 -11.27 -49.80
CA ASP A 454 21.74 -11.35 -49.33
C ASP A 454 20.67 -11.77 -50.37
N ILE A 455 19.51 -12.25 -49.90
CA ILE A 455 18.19 -11.60 -50.14
C ILE A 455 17.02 -12.42 -49.54
N LEU A 456 16.10 -11.65 -48.96
CA LEU A 456 14.80 -11.96 -48.38
C LEU A 456 13.79 -12.57 -49.37
N LEU A 457 12.95 -13.48 -48.87
CA LEU A 457 11.75 -13.97 -49.52
C LEU A 457 10.55 -13.07 -49.18
N ALA A 458 9.77 -12.70 -50.20
CA ALA A 458 8.39 -12.22 -50.07
C ALA A 458 7.49 -13.02 -51.03
N ASP A 459 6.24 -13.20 -50.62
CA ASP A 459 5.32 -14.23 -51.08
C ASP A 459 4.54 -13.86 -52.36
N GLU A 460 4.61 -14.77 -53.34
CA GLU A 460 3.75 -14.98 -54.52
C GLU A 460 3.88 -14.12 -55.80
N CYS A 461 4.49 -14.73 -56.83
CA CYS A 461 4.27 -14.48 -58.26
C CYS A 461 4.29 -15.83 -59.00
N THR A 462 3.29 -16.14 -59.83
CA THR A 462 3.22 -17.41 -60.57
C THR A 462 3.54 -17.23 -62.06
N ILE A 463 4.47 -18.03 -62.57
CA ILE A 463 4.87 -18.07 -63.98
C ILE A 463 4.22 -19.30 -64.61
N THR A 464 3.47 -19.14 -65.71
CA THR A 464 2.96 -20.27 -66.50
C THR A 464 3.59 -20.34 -67.89
N PRO A 465 3.77 -21.55 -68.47
CA PRO A 465 4.74 -21.76 -69.55
C PRO A 465 4.29 -21.29 -70.93
N THR A 466 3.11 -20.68 -71.06
CA THR A 466 2.55 -20.30 -72.37
C THR A 466 2.22 -18.81 -72.50
N ARG A 467 2.30 -18.01 -71.43
CA ARG A 467 2.27 -16.53 -71.45
C ARG A 467 3.01 -16.02 -70.21
N GLY A 468 4.03 -15.17 -70.38
CA GLY A 468 4.96 -14.74 -69.31
C GLY A 468 4.34 -14.16 -68.03
N MET A 469 5.22 -13.89 -67.06
CA MET A 469 4.96 -13.47 -65.66
C MET A 469 3.69 -12.62 -65.47
N VAL A 470 2.70 -13.17 -64.73
CA VAL A 470 1.45 -12.48 -64.38
C VAL A 470 1.51 -12.06 -62.93
N CYS A 471 1.57 -10.75 -62.68
CA CYS A 471 1.36 -10.14 -61.37
C CYS A 471 -0.05 -9.54 -61.34
N SER A 472 -0.91 -9.98 -60.43
CA SER A 472 -2.27 -9.43 -60.30
C SER A 472 -2.28 -8.16 -59.44
N GLY A 473 -2.37 -7.00 -60.09
CA GLY A 473 -2.79 -5.74 -59.49
C GLY A 473 -4.01 -5.20 -60.24
N GLY A 474 -5.13 -5.07 -59.55
CA GLY A 474 -6.37 -4.51 -60.11
C GLY A 474 -6.58 -3.07 -59.68
N VAL A 475 -6.50 -2.14 -60.62
CA VAL A 475 -7.14 -0.82 -60.52
C VAL A 475 -8.38 -0.85 -61.41
N THR A 476 -9.55 -0.66 -60.80
CA THR A 476 -10.76 -0.20 -61.51
C THR A 476 -11.43 0.87 -60.66
N GLY A 477 -11.49 2.09 -61.19
CA GLY A 477 -12.29 3.18 -60.63
C GLY A 477 -13.75 3.10 -61.07
N GLY A 478 -14.63 3.83 -60.39
CA GLY A 478 -15.99 4.10 -60.85
C GLY A 478 -17.03 4.22 -59.75
N LEU A 479 -17.43 5.47 -59.50
CA LEU A 479 -18.62 5.99 -58.81
C LEU A 479 -19.75 5.02 -58.38
N ASN A 480 -20.39 5.43 -57.26
CA ASN A 480 -21.64 4.96 -56.64
C ASN A 480 -21.54 3.89 -55.56
N ARG A 481 -21.24 4.34 -54.33
CA ARG A 481 -22.05 4.03 -53.12
C ARG A 481 -21.68 4.97 -51.97
N ARG A 482 -22.28 6.17 -51.96
CA ARG A 482 -22.63 6.84 -50.69
C ARG A 482 -23.91 6.17 -50.21
N LEU A 483 -23.79 5.06 -49.48
CA LEU A 483 -24.85 4.52 -48.63
C LEU A 483 -24.15 3.65 -47.57
N GLN A 484 -24.07 4.22 -46.36
CA GLN A 484 -23.78 3.58 -45.07
C GLN A 484 -22.46 2.78 -44.98
N SER A 485 -21.35 3.48 -44.72
CA SER A 485 -20.24 2.87 -43.99
C SER A 485 -20.75 2.57 -42.58
N GLY A 486 -21.20 1.33 -42.37
CA GLY A 486 -21.62 0.86 -41.05
C GLY A 486 -20.51 1.12 -40.03
N CYS A 487 -20.89 1.68 -38.90
CA CYS A 487 -19.99 1.89 -37.78
C CYS A 487 -19.38 0.52 -37.40
N PRO A 488 -18.05 0.38 -37.29
CA PRO A 488 -17.42 -0.90 -36.99
C PRO A 488 -17.96 -1.44 -35.66
N SER A 489 -18.62 -2.59 -35.70
CA SER A 489 -19.31 -3.18 -34.55
C SER A 489 -18.37 -3.98 -33.64
N SER A 490 -17.16 -4.31 -34.09
CA SER A 490 -16.17 -5.03 -33.32
C SER A 490 -14.74 -4.59 -33.67
N PHE A 491 -13.87 -4.64 -32.66
CA PHE A 491 -12.43 -4.43 -32.79
C PHE A 491 -11.74 -5.66 -32.20
N THR A 492 -10.73 -6.19 -32.88
CA THR A 492 -9.99 -7.38 -32.42
C THR A 492 -8.58 -7.00 -31.94
N PRO A 493 -8.17 -7.40 -30.73
CA PRO A 493 -6.79 -7.27 -30.26
C PRO A 493 -5.80 -8.05 -31.15
N PRO A 494 -4.49 -7.72 -31.14
CA PRO A 494 -3.85 -6.62 -30.42
C PRO A 494 -3.89 -5.28 -31.18
N SER A 495 -4.23 -5.30 -32.47
CA SER A 495 -4.11 -4.12 -33.34
C SER A 495 -5.19 -3.06 -33.07
N CYS A 496 -6.39 -3.47 -32.63
CA CYS A 496 -7.56 -2.61 -32.44
C CYS A 496 -7.76 -1.58 -33.56
N SER A 497 -7.43 -1.98 -34.78
CA SER A 497 -7.36 -1.09 -35.93
C SER A 497 -8.78 -0.73 -36.39
N GLY A 498 -9.03 0.57 -36.54
CA GLY A 498 -10.31 1.12 -36.98
C GLY A 498 -10.56 2.52 -36.42
N SER A 499 -11.61 3.20 -36.90
CA SER A 499 -11.92 4.57 -36.50
C SER A 499 -13.42 4.77 -36.34
N CYS A 500 -13.81 5.49 -35.28
CA CYS A 500 -15.20 5.88 -35.02
C CYS A 500 -15.56 7.25 -35.63
N THR A 501 -14.71 7.79 -36.50
CA THR A 501 -14.92 9.11 -37.12
C THR A 501 -16.08 9.14 -38.12
N ALA A 502 -16.40 8.00 -38.73
CA ALA A 502 -17.49 7.87 -39.71
C ALA A 502 -18.86 7.49 -39.10
N CYS A 503 -18.94 7.31 -37.77
CA CYS A 503 -20.16 6.91 -37.09
C CYS A 503 -21.13 8.07 -36.88
N GLY A 504 -22.44 7.79 -36.97
CA GLY A 504 -23.48 8.75 -36.60
C GLY A 504 -23.39 9.16 -35.13
N ALA A 505 -23.99 10.29 -34.76
CA ALA A 505 -23.91 10.83 -33.40
C ALA A 505 -24.38 9.85 -32.30
N LEU A 506 -25.31 8.94 -32.63
CA LEU A 506 -25.83 7.92 -31.72
C LEU A 506 -24.94 6.66 -31.63
N ASP A 507 -24.25 6.29 -32.71
CA ASP A 507 -23.41 5.08 -32.77
C ASP A 507 -21.95 5.33 -32.38
N LYS A 508 -21.52 6.59 -32.45
CA LYS A 508 -20.15 7.01 -32.12
C LYS A 508 -19.74 6.66 -30.68
N PRO A 509 -20.58 6.85 -29.64
CA PRO A 509 -20.25 6.41 -28.28
C PRO A 509 -20.06 4.89 -28.18
N ILE A 510 -20.92 4.10 -28.81
CA ILE A 510 -20.84 2.62 -28.82
C ILE A 510 -19.56 2.16 -29.52
N CYS A 511 -19.18 2.78 -30.63
CA CYS A 511 -17.92 2.48 -31.30
C CYS A 511 -16.70 2.87 -30.47
N LEU A 512 -16.70 4.07 -29.87
CA LEU A 512 -15.60 4.51 -29.00
C LEU A 512 -15.46 3.59 -27.78
N ALA A 513 -16.59 3.09 -27.28
CA ALA A 513 -16.64 2.11 -26.23
C ALA A 513 -15.97 0.78 -26.63
N ASN A 514 -16.39 0.21 -27.77
CA ASN A 514 -15.80 -1.03 -28.29
C ASN A 514 -14.31 -0.87 -28.64
N LEU A 515 -13.91 0.31 -29.13
CA LEU A 515 -12.51 0.63 -29.40
C LEU A 515 -11.70 0.71 -28.10
N LEU A 516 -12.25 1.33 -27.05
CA LEU A 516 -11.59 1.38 -25.74
C LEU A 516 -11.50 -0.03 -25.14
N LYS A 517 -12.57 -0.82 -25.21
CA LYS A 517 -12.60 -2.21 -24.73
C LYS A 517 -11.52 -3.04 -25.42
N CYS A 518 -11.36 -2.91 -26.74
CA CYS A 518 -10.28 -3.58 -27.46
C CYS A 518 -8.90 -3.08 -27.02
N LYS A 519 -8.69 -1.76 -26.91
CA LYS A 519 -7.42 -1.19 -26.46
C LYS A 519 -7.07 -1.60 -25.04
N GLY A 520 -8.06 -1.70 -24.16
CA GLY A 520 -7.94 -2.30 -22.83
C GLY A 520 -7.45 -3.73 -22.92
N ALA A 521 -8.18 -4.57 -23.64
CA ALA A 521 -7.84 -5.98 -23.86
C ALA A 521 -6.49 -6.20 -24.58
N SER A 522 -5.93 -5.18 -25.24
CA SER A 522 -4.60 -5.24 -25.84
C SER A 522 -3.46 -5.05 -24.83
N ILE A 523 -3.77 -4.50 -23.65
CA ILE A 523 -2.85 -4.39 -22.51
C ILE A 523 -3.14 -5.58 -21.60
N LEU A 524 -2.19 -6.50 -21.50
CA LEU A 524 -2.34 -7.72 -20.71
C LEU A 524 -2.62 -7.37 -19.24
N GLY A 525 -3.74 -7.86 -18.72
CA GLY A 525 -4.19 -7.61 -17.35
C GLY A 525 -5.05 -6.37 -17.12
N LEU A 526 -5.24 -5.49 -18.11
CA LEU A 526 -6.10 -4.31 -17.97
C LEU A 526 -7.55 -4.63 -18.35
N ALA A 527 -8.47 -4.47 -17.40
CA ALA A 527 -9.90 -4.67 -17.56
C ALA A 527 -10.70 -3.40 -17.18
N PHE A 528 -11.93 -3.33 -17.68
CA PHE A 528 -12.88 -2.26 -17.39
C PHE A 528 -14.24 -2.87 -17.00
N PRO A 529 -14.39 -3.33 -15.76
CA PRO A 529 -15.52 -4.17 -15.36
C PRO A 529 -16.90 -3.56 -15.64
N PHE A 530 -17.08 -2.25 -15.45
CA PHE A 530 -18.35 -1.58 -15.75
C PHE A 530 -18.75 -1.60 -17.24
N MET A 531 -17.81 -1.84 -18.17
CA MET A 531 -18.12 -2.05 -19.59
C MET A 531 -18.56 -3.48 -19.90
N ASP A 532 -18.11 -4.43 -19.08
CA ASP A 532 -18.47 -5.85 -19.21
C ASP A 532 -19.84 -6.09 -18.58
N ASP A 533 -20.13 -5.42 -17.47
CA ASP A 533 -21.46 -5.33 -16.86
C ASP A 533 -21.96 -3.88 -16.80
N PRO A 534 -22.68 -3.40 -17.84
CA PRO A 534 -23.24 -2.06 -17.84
C PRO A 534 -24.35 -1.86 -16.81
N THR A 535 -24.88 -2.92 -16.17
CA THR A 535 -25.88 -2.78 -15.11
C THR A 535 -25.28 -2.23 -13.83
N SER A 536 -23.97 -2.40 -13.61
CA SER A 536 -23.23 -1.77 -12.50
C SER A 536 -23.36 -0.25 -12.47
N VAL A 537 -23.54 0.43 -13.62
CA VAL A 537 -23.75 1.88 -13.67
C VAL A 537 -25.03 2.31 -12.96
N LEU A 538 -26.02 1.41 -12.84
CA LEU A 538 -27.23 1.67 -12.04
C LEU A 538 -26.89 1.77 -10.55
N ASP A 539 -25.88 1.03 -10.07
CA ASP A 539 -25.43 1.12 -8.69
C ASP A 539 -24.90 2.52 -8.40
N LEU A 540 -24.10 3.10 -9.30
CA LEU A 540 -23.64 4.48 -9.21
C LEU A 540 -24.80 5.49 -9.12
N LEU A 541 -25.88 5.28 -9.87
CA LEU A 541 -27.07 6.14 -9.82
C LEU A 541 -27.88 5.97 -8.52
N SER A 542 -27.79 4.81 -7.90
CA SER A 542 -28.39 4.52 -6.59
C SER A 542 -27.51 4.92 -5.40
N GLY A 543 -26.33 5.51 -5.66
CA GLY A 543 -25.36 5.92 -4.66
C GLY A 543 -24.31 4.85 -4.30
N GLY A 544 -24.36 3.67 -4.93
CA GLY A 544 -23.36 2.61 -4.80
C GLY A 544 -22.04 2.89 -5.53
N ASP A 545 -21.06 2.01 -5.33
CA ASP A 545 -19.73 2.11 -5.94
C ASP A 545 -19.58 1.18 -7.14
N ILE A 546 -18.83 1.65 -8.14
CA ILE A 546 -18.51 0.85 -9.33
C ILE A 546 -17.01 0.75 -9.53
N VAL A 547 -16.54 -0.41 -9.99
CA VAL A 547 -15.15 -0.60 -10.42
C VAL A 547 -14.99 -0.03 -11.83
N ILE A 548 -14.15 0.99 -11.96
CA ILE A 548 -13.90 1.70 -13.21
C ILE A 548 -12.79 1.02 -14.01
N ILE A 549 -11.65 0.77 -13.37
CA ILE A 549 -10.48 0.17 -13.99
C ILE A 549 -9.95 -0.91 -13.05
N GLU A 550 -9.58 -2.05 -13.60
CA GLU A 550 -8.84 -3.07 -12.89
C GLU A 550 -7.59 -3.41 -13.70
N PHE A 551 -6.44 -3.44 -13.05
CA PHE A 551 -5.18 -3.85 -13.65
C PHE A 551 -4.61 -5.02 -12.85
N HIS A 552 -4.82 -6.23 -13.36
CA HIS A 552 -4.34 -7.50 -12.86
C HIS A 552 -3.39 -8.14 -13.88
N PRO A 553 -2.10 -7.76 -13.91
CA PRO A 553 -1.12 -8.39 -14.78
C PRO A 553 -0.97 -9.89 -14.43
N PRO A 554 -0.53 -10.74 -15.39
CA PRO A 554 -0.21 -12.12 -15.07
C PRO A 554 0.85 -12.21 -13.97
N PRO A 555 0.81 -13.26 -13.13
CA PRO A 555 1.79 -13.46 -12.07
C PRO A 555 3.21 -13.47 -12.62
N VAL A 556 4.12 -12.76 -11.96
CA VAL A 556 5.55 -12.82 -12.24
C VAL A 556 6.12 -14.01 -11.48
N ILE A 557 6.48 -15.07 -12.20
CA ILE A 557 7.04 -16.30 -11.63
C ILE A 557 8.53 -16.38 -11.97
N LEU A 558 9.34 -16.51 -10.94
CA LEU A 558 10.78 -16.73 -11.00
C LEU A 558 11.03 -18.08 -10.35
N SER A 559 11.40 -19.10 -11.11
CA SER A 559 11.69 -20.44 -10.59
C SER A 559 13.09 -20.87 -10.99
N PHE A 560 13.84 -21.38 -10.03
CA PHE A 560 15.13 -22.02 -10.18
C PHE A 560 15.00 -23.47 -9.72
N GLU A 561 15.54 -24.41 -10.50
CA GLU A 561 15.64 -25.81 -10.12
C GLU A 561 16.98 -26.36 -10.62
N GLN A 562 17.77 -26.93 -9.71
CA GLN A 562 19.05 -27.55 -10.03
C GLN A 562 19.12 -28.91 -9.36
N HIS A 563 19.33 -29.96 -10.16
CA HIS A 563 19.57 -31.31 -9.68
C HIS A 563 21.01 -31.73 -10.00
N MET A 564 21.70 -32.31 -9.02
CA MET A 564 23.02 -32.91 -9.17
C MET A 564 22.94 -34.38 -8.81
N SER A 565 23.52 -35.26 -9.62
CA SER A 565 23.53 -36.70 -9.40
C SER A 565 24.95 -37.26 -9.41
N TYR A 566 25.30 -38.09 -8.42
CA TYR A 566 26.59 -38.76 -8.31
C TYR A 566 26.41 -40.27 -8.18
N ILE A 567 27.08 -41.03 -9.05
CA ILE A 567 27.12 -42.48 -8.96
C ILE A 567 28.17 -42.86 -7.90
N LEU A 568 27.72 -43.37 -6.76
CA LEU A 568 28.57 -43.83 -5.66
C LEU A 568 29.13 -45.25 -5.91
N PHE A 569 28.36 -46.11 -6.59
CA PHE A 569 28.73 -47.48 -6.89
C PHE A 569 28.08 -47.90 -8.21
N ALA A 570 28.74 -48.74 -9.03
CA ALA A 570 28.31 -49.01 -10.41
C ALA A 570 27.57 -50.35 -10.63
N PRO A 571 27.78 -51.42 -9.83
CA PRO A 571 26.82 -52.54 -9.82
C PRO A 571 26.59 -53.17 -8.42
N PRO A 572 25.41 -52.99 -7.78
CA PRO A 572 24.26 -52.21 -8.26
C PRO A 572 24.58 -50.70 -8.34
N VAL A 573 23.90 -49.98 -9.23
CA VAL A 573 24.10 -48.53 -9.36
C VAL A 573 23.52 -47.88 -8.12
N VAL A 574 24.35 -47.26 -7.30
CA VAL A 574 23.90 -46.43 -6.18
C VAL A 574 24.13 -44.98 -6.59
N GLU A 575 23.06 -44.20 -6.65
CA GLU A 575 23.08 -42.81 -7.07
C GLU A 575 22.62 -41.92 -5.92
N LEU A 576 23.42 -40.89 -5.63
CA LEU A 576 23.08 -39.80 -4.73
C LEU A 576 22.63 -38.61 -5.56
N GLY A 577 21.41 -38.11 -5.33
CA GLY A 577 20.88 -36.89 -5.92
C GLY A 577 20.77 -35.77 -4.88
N LEU A 578 21.20 -34.56 -5.24
CA LEU A 578 20.95 -33.33 -4.49
C LEU A 578 20.17 -32.38 -5.40
N GLY A 579 18.97 -31.98 -4.97
CA GLY A 579 18.09 -31.05 -5.64
C GLY A 579 17.94 -29.76 -4.84
N PHE A 580 18.02 -28.64 -5.53
CA PHE A 580 17.73 -27.32 -4.99
C PHE A 580 16.66 -26.68 -5.86
N SER A 581 15.62 -26.11 -5.24
CA SER A 581 14.67 -25.28 -5.96
C SER A 581 14.33 -24.03 -5.17
N ALA A 582 14.05 -22.95 -5.90
CA ALA A 582 13.54 -21.71 -5.33
C ALA A 582 12.57 -21.09 -6.32
N THR A 583 11.37 -20.75 -5.86
CA THR A 583 10.30 -20.14 -6.64
C THR A 583 9.81 -18.89 -5.93
N VAL A 584 9.87 -17.74 -6.59
CA VAL A 584 9.22 -16.49 -6.18
C VAL A 584 8.08 -16.23 -7.15
N LYS A 585 6.87 -16.05 -6.62
CA LYS A 585 5.69 -15.63 -7.35
C LYS A 585 5.23 -14.29 -6.80
N LEU A 586 5.08 -13.30 -7.66
CA LEU A 586 4.47 -12.00 -7.35
C LEU A 586 3.16 -11.87 -8.13
N GLU A 587 2.04 -11.68 -7.43
CA GLU A 587 0.72 -11.49 -8.00
C GLU A 587 0.05 -10.28 -7.35
N TYR A 588 -0.23 -9.22 -8.12
CA TYR A 588 -0.84 -8.00 -7.58
C TYR A 588 -1.92 -7.49 -8.52
N SER A 589 -2.88 -6.74 -7.96
CA SER A 589 -3.91 -6.06 -8.74
C SER A 589 -4.21 -4.67 -8.20
N LEU A 590 -4.35 -3.73 -9.13
CA LEU A 590 -4.69 -2.34 -8.85
C LEU A 590 -6.08 -2.05 -9.36
N VAL A 591 -6.92 -1.48 -8.51
CA VAL A 591 -8.31 -1.14 -8.80
C VAL A 591 -8.49 0.37 -8.69
N LEU A 592 -9.19 0.94 -9.67
CA LEU A 592 -9.74 2.28 -9.61
C LEU A 592 -11.27 2.17 -9.53
N ASP A 593 -11.87 2.54 -8.39
CA ASP A 593 -13.31 2.56 -8.18
C ASP A 593 -13.86 4.00 -8.08
N SER A 594 -15.18 4.14 -7.98
CA SER A 594 -15.84 5.44 -7.78
C SER A 594 -15.90 5.90 -6.33
N LYS A 595 -15.49 5.08 -5.35
CA LYS A 595 -15.74 5.30 -3.93
C LYS A 595 -15.03 6.54 -3.42
N GLY A 596 -13.73 6.65 -3.64
CA GLY A 596 -12.99 7.83 -3.20
C GLY A 596 -13.47 9.12 -3.89
N ILE A 597 -13.88 9.05 -5.16
CA ILE A 597 -14.49 10.17 -5.87
C ILE A 597 -15.78 10.62 -5.20
N ARG A 598 -16.67 9.67 -4.84
CA ARG A 598 -17.91 9.95 -4.13
C ARG A 598 -17.63 10.55 -2.76
N GLU A 599 -16.78 9.90 -1.95
CA GLU A 599 -16.38 10.37 -0.62
C GLU A 599 -15.75 11.77 -0.66
N ALA A 600 -14.93 12.07 -1.68
CA ALA A 600 -14.32 13.39 -1.82
C ALA A 600 -15.33 14.50 -2.12
N VAL A 601 -16.41 14.17 -2.84
CA VAL A 601 -17.50 15.10 -3.16
C VAL A 601 -18.42 15.27 -1.96
N GLU A 602 -18.84 14.18 -1.33
CA GLU A 602 -19.75 14.17 -0.17
C GLU A 602 -19.11 14.84 1.04
N GLU A 603 -17.85 14.50 1.36
CA GLU A 603 -17.16 15.02 2.54
C GLU A 603 -16.48 16.38 2.30
N SER A 604 -16.55 16.92 1.07
CA SER A 604 -15.77 18.09 0.65
C SER A 604 -14.25 17.98 0.94
N ASN A 605 -13.76 16.74 1.10
CA ASN A 605 -12.37 16.43 1.43
C ASN A 605 -11.67 15.78 0.23
N PRO A 606 -10.85 16.51 -0.53
CA PRO A 606 -10.24 15.98 -1.75
C PRO A 606 -9.20 14.88 -1.48
N LEU A 607 -8.71 14.72 -0.25
CA LEU A 607 -7.80 13.62 0.10
C LEU A 607 -8.50 12.26 0.04
N LYS A 608 -9.81 12.21 0.32
CA LYS A 608 -10.61 10.99 0.17
C LYS A 608 -10.65 10.47 -1.27
N ALA A 609 -10.31 11.30 -2.25
CA ALA A 609 -10.26 10.84 -3.63
C ALA A 609 -9.19 9.76 -3.88
N LEU A 610 -8.17 9.67 -3.03
CA LEU A 610 -7.18 8.59 -3.09
C LEU A 610 -7.79 7.23 -2.72
N ASN A 611 -8.93 7.17 -2.01
CA ASN A 611 -9.70 5.94 -1.79
C ASN A 611 -10.32 5.37 -3.06
N SER A 612 -10.24 6.10 -4.18
CA SER A 612 -10.59 5.55 -5.49
C SER A 612 -9.56 4.53 -5.94
N PHE A 613 -8.32 4.63 -5.45
CA PHE A 613 -7.27 3.63 -5.68
C PHE A 613 -7.33 2.58 -4.57
N ALA A 614 -7.38 1.31 -4.96
CA ALA A 614 -7.32 0.18 -4.05
C ALA A 614 -6.40 -0.89 -4.62
N PHE A 615 -5.79 -1.67 -3.73
CA PHE A 615 -5.24 -2.97 -4.07
C PHE A 615 -6.35 -4.00 -3.99
N ARG A 616 -6.34 -5.00 -4.86
CA ARG A 616 -7.26 -6.13 -4.77
C ARG A 616 -6.52 -7.34 -4.24
N ASP A 617 -7.06 -7.89 -3.17
CA ASP A 617 -6.54 -9.06 -2.45
C ASP A 617 -7.24 -10.34 -2.92
N THR A 618 -8.56 -10.25 -3.10
CA THR A 618 -9.37 -11.39 -3.54
C THR A 618 -9.58 -11.42 -5.04
N TYR A 619 -9.35 -12.58 -5.64
CA TYR A 619 -9.54 -12.86 -7.07
C TYR A 619 -10.60 -13.93 -7.23
N ASP A 620 -11.69 -13.63 -7.95
CA ASP A 620 -12.85 -14.53 -8.09
C ASP A 620 -13.44 -15.00 -6.73
N GLY A 621 -13.34 -14.14 -5.71
CA GLY A 621 -13.79 -14.44 -4.34
C GLY A 621 -12.83 -15.33 -3.54
N VAL A 622 -11.62 -15.57 -4.05
CA VAL A 622 -10.56 -16.33 -3.37
C VAL A 622 -9.38 -15.41 -3.08
N ASP A 623 -8.98 -15.36 -1.83
CA ASP A 623 -7.80 -14.64 -1.38
C ASP A 623 -6.51 -15.28 -1.92
N ARG A 624 -5.55 -14.47 -2.39
CA ARG A 624 -4.30 -14.98 -2.97
C ARG A 624 -3.10 -14.15 -2.51
N PRO A 625 -2.01 -14.82 -2.06
CA PRO A 625 -0.82 -14.15 -1.58
C PRO A 625 -0.20 -13.23 -2.61
N LEU A 626 0.01 -11.96 -2.23
CA LEU A 626 0.77 -10.96 -2.98
C LEU A 626 2.15 -11.50 -3.40
N ILE A 627 2.89 -12.08 -2.46
CA ILE A 627 4.19 -12.71 -2.70
C ILE A 627 4.17 -14.13 -2.14
N THR A 628 4.48 -15.11 -2.97
CA THR A 628 4.78 -16.49 -2.53
C THR A 628 6.23 -16.78 -2.81
N PHE A 629 6.97 -17.15 -1.78
CA PHE A 629 8.32 -17.65 -1.87
C PHE A 629 8.35 -19.10 -1.42
N GLU A 630 8.86 -19.99 -2.25
CA GLU A 630 9.02 -21.40 -1.94
C GLU A 630 10.47 -21.81 -2.24
N ALA A 631 11.20 -22.34 -1.28
CA ALA A 631 12.54 -22.88 -1.49
C ALA A 631 12.62 -24.30 -0.96
N ALA A 632 13.19 -25.22 -1.72
CA ALA A 632 13.37 -26.60 -1.30
C ALA A 632 14.82 -27.07 -1.46
N VAL A 633 15.26 -27.84 -0.47
CA VAL A 633 16.51 -28.60 -0.53
C VAL A 633 16.14 -30.07 -0.39
N ILE A 634 16.48 -30.88 -1.39
CA ILE A 634 16.11 -32.29 -1.48
C ILE A 634 17.38 -33.12 -1.61
N ALA A 635 17.58 -34.05 -0.70
CA ALA A 635 18.59 -35.10 -0.82
C ALA A 635 17.91 -36.42 -1.16
N SER A 636 18.46 -37.17 -2.09
CA SER A 636 17.95 -38.47 -2.50
C SER A 636 19.06 -39.49 -2.63
N VAL A 637 18.78 -40.73 -2.28
CA VAL A 637 19.62 -41.88 -2.61
C VAL A 637 18.77 -42.93 -3.25
N SER A 638 19.20 -43.38 -4.42
CA SER A 638 18.57 -44.45 -5.18
C SER A 638 19.54 -45.59 -5.43
N VAL A 639 18.99 -46.80 -5.51
CA VAL A 639 19.70 -48.04 -5.81
C VAL A 639 18.99 -48.69 -6.98
N SER A 640 19.68 -48.74 -8.11
CA SER A 640 19.23 -49.41 -9.31
C SER A 640 19.99 -50.73 -9.50
N ALA A 641 19.25 -51.83 -9.48
CA ALA A 641 19.72 -53.18 -9.69
C ALA A 641 18.91 -53.85 -10.80
N ALA A 642 19.48 -53.90 -12.01
CA ALA A 642 18.87 -54.49 -13.20
C ALA A 642 17.45 -53.95 -13.48
N PHE A 643 16.40 -54.66 -13.06
CA PHE A 643 14.99 -54.30 -13.32
C PHE A 643 14.30 -53.64 -12.12
N VAL A 644 15.02 -53.35 -11.02
CA VAL A 644 14.46 -52.69 -9.83
C VAL A 644 15.27 -51.43 -9.52
N ASP A 645 14.59 -50.30 -9.37
CA ASP A 645 15.13 -49.02 -8.93
C ASP A 645 14.37 -48.61 -7.66
N ALA A 646 15.05 -48.57 -6.53
CA ALA A 646 14.46 -48.18 -5.25
C ALA A 646 15.19 -46.96 -4.72
N GLY A 647 14.45 -45.94 -4.29
CA GLY A 647 15.05 -44.73 -3.76
C GLY A 647 14.29 -44.17 -2.56
N VAL A 648 15.03 -43.43 -1.77
CA VAL A 648 14.51 -42.60 -0.68
C VAL A 648 15.02 -41.19 -0.91
N SER A 649 14.14 -40.21 -0.80
CA SER A 649 14.51 -38.80 -0.82
C SER A 649 13.89 -38.08 0.36
N GLY A 650 14.69 -37.30 1.08
CA GLY A 650 14.24 -36.39 2.12
C GLY A 650 14.57 -34.97 1.72
N GLY A 651 13.72 -34.01 2.05
CA GLY A 651 13.98 -32.61 1.78
C GLY A 651 13.25 -31.70 2.73
N VAL A 652 13.73 -30.48 2.86
CA VAL A 652 13.07 -29.41 3.60
C VAL A 652 12.57 -28.39 2.58
N THR A 653 11.30 -28.04 2.66
CA THR A 653 10.68 -26.97 1.86
C THR A 653 10.28 -25.83 2.80
N PHE A 654 10.73 -24.64 2.48
CA PHE A 654 10.36 -23.38 3.12
C PHE A 654 9.34 -22.69 2.21
N SER A 655 8.21 -22.28 2.77
CA SER A 655 7.20 -21.47 2.09
C SER A 655 6.94 -20.21 2.91
N VAL A 656 7.07 -19.05 2.28
CA VAL A 656 6.72 -17.75 2.86
C VAL A 656 5.71 -17.09 1.95
N GLU A 657 4.57 -16.77 2.50
CA GLU A 657 3.49 -16.04 1.86
C GLU A 657 3.36 -14.70 2.55
N ILE A 658 3.48 -13.62 1.78
CA ILE A 658 3.16 -12.26 2.20
C ILE A 658 1.89 -11.90 1.45
N ASP A 659 0.84 -11.58 2.19
CA ASP A 659 -0.41 -11.09 1.62
C ASP A 659 -0.75 -9.71 2.13
N TRP A 660 -1.66 -9.01 1.46
CA TRP A 660 -2.17 -7.79 2.08
C TRP A 660 -3.03 -8.14 3.30
N TYR A 661 -3.11 -7.21 4.25
CA TYR A 661 -4.06 -7.29 5.35
C TYR A 661 -5.28 -6.46 5.01
N ASP A 662 -6.41 -7.13 4.75
CA ASP A 662 -7.72 -6.49 4.66
C ASP A 662 -8.37 -6.44 6.06
N PRO A 663 -8.44 -5.27 6.72
CA PRO A 663 -9.12 -5.15 8.02
C PRO A 663 -10.65 -5.28 7.91
N TYR A 664 -11.22 -5.21 6.70
CA TYR A 664 -12.67 -5.17 6.48
C TYR A 664 -13.15 -6.08 5.33
N PRO A 665 -12.76 -7.37 5.28
CA PRO A 665 -12.95 -8.23 4.11
C PRO A 665 -14.42 -8.41 3.70
N GLU A 666 -15.35 -8.34 4.67
CA GLU A 666 -16.79 -8.48 4.40
C GLU A 666 -17.42 -7.23 3.76
N THR A 667 -16.85 -6.03 3.97
CA THR A 667 -17.42 -4.77 3.48
C THR A 667 -16.62 -4.17 2.33
N SER A 668 -15.33 -4.46 2.25
CA SER A 668 -14.44 -4.01 1.19
C SER A 668 -14.66 -4.78 -0.13
N GLY A 669 -15.14 -6.03 -0.06
CA GLY A 669 -15.12 -6.96 -1.18
C GLY A 669 -13.71 -7.34 -1.61
N GLY A 670 -12.75 -7.38 -0.67
CA GLY A 670 -11.33 -7.64 -0.91
C GLY A 670 -10.59 -6.46 -1.57
N LEU A 671 -11.08 -5.23 -1.41
CA LEU A 671 -10.45 -4.00 -1.89
C LEU A 671 -9.81 -3.24 -0.73
N ILE A 672 -8.48 -3.18 -0.74
CA ILE A 672 -7.68 -2.58 0.32
C ILE A 672 -7.23 -1.20 -0.11
N ARG A 673 -7.64 -0.17 0.66
CA ARG A 673 -7.38 1.23 0.30
C ARG A 673 -6.19 1.80 1.07
N PRO A 674 -5.42 2.73 0.48
CA PRO A 674 -4.28 3.34 1.16
C PRO A 674 -4.62 3.96 2.52
N PHE A 675 -5.80 4.55 2.70
CA PHE A 675 -6.21 5.10 4.00
C PHE A 675 -6.53 4.03 5.04
N GLU A 676 -7.01 2.85 4.63
CA GLU A 676 -7.24 1.73 5.54
C GLU A 676 -5.88 1.19 6.05
N LEU A 677 -4.87 1.15 5.18
CA LEU A 677 -3.48 0.81 5.55
C LEU A 677 -2.83 1.86 6.44
N LEU A 678 -2.97 3.15 6.12
CA LEU A 678 -2.42 4.22 6.97
C LEU A 678 -3.10 4.25 8.35
N ALA A 679 -4.37 3.87 8.44
CA ALA A 679 -5.07 3.75 9.71
C ALA A 679 -4.47 2.62 10.56
N LEU A 680 -3.99 1.52 9.96
CA LEU A 680 -3.27 0.39 10.61
C LEU A 680 -1.97 0.78 11.32
N GLY A 681 -1.50 2.01 11.09
CA GLY A 681 -0.36 2.62 11.74
C GLY A 681 0.84 2.78 10.80
N PRO A 682 1.90 3.46 11.26
CA PRO A 682 3.09 3.74 10.46
C PRO A 682 4.02 2.52 10.29
N ASN A 683 3.69 1.37 10.89
CA ASN A 683 4.47 0.14 10.72
C ASN A 683 3.96 -0.62 9.48
N PRO A 684 4.76 -0.77 8.42
CA PRO A 684 4.35 -1.50 7.22
C PRO A 684 4.01 -2.97 7.48
N LEU A 685 4.55 -3.59 8.56
CA LEU A 685 4.18 -4.96 8.92
C LEU A 685 2.71 -5.11 9.29
N ASN A 686 2.06 -4.02 9.70
CA ASN A 686 0.61 -4.04 9.99
C ASN A 686 -0.23 -4.04 8.70
N TRP A 687 0.39 -3.85 7.53
CA TRP A 687 -0.30 -3.82 6.24
C TRP A 687 -0.34 -5.18 5.56
N PHE A 688 0.40 -6.15 6.08
CA PHE A 688 0.57 -7.45 5.47
C PHE A 688 0.23 -8.57 6.46
N THR A 689 -0.35 -9.65 5.96
CA THR A 689 -0.32 -10.93 6.66
C THR A 689 0.92 -11.69 6.21
N LEU A 690 1.60 -12.35 7.15
CA LEU A 690 2.78 -13.15 6.87
C LEU A 690 2.48 -14.58 7.31
N ARG A 691 2.48 -15.51 6.36
CA ARG A 691 2.43 -16.94 6.63
C ARG A 691 3.74 -17.59 6.23
N TRP A 692 4.43 -18.13 7.21
CA TRP A 692 5.59 -18.97 7.03
C TRP A 692 5.21 -20.41 7.33
N GLN A 693 5.65 -21.33 6.49
CA GLN A 693 5.54 -22.76 6.70
C GLN A 693 6.86 -23.44 6.31
N THR A 694 7.40 -24.29 7.19
CA THR A 694 8.49 -25.19 6.86
C THR A 694 7.99 -26.62 6.91
N ASP A 695 8.13 -27.30 5.78
CA ASP A 695 7.73 -28.69 5.58
C ASP A 695 8.94 -29.60 5.47
N LEU A 696 8.91 -30.69 6.23
CA LEU A 696 9.79 -31.82 6.04
C LEU A 696 9.11 -32.82 5.11
N ASN A 697 9.71 -33.03 3.94
CA ASN A 697 9.23 -33.93 2.90
C ASN A 697 10.09 -35.20 2.86
N LEU A 698 9.48 -36.38 2.96
CA LEU A 698 10.12 -37.67 2.80
C LEU A 698 9.36 -38.48 1.74
N PHE A 699 10.07 -38.91 0.71
CA PHE A 699 9.52 -39.76 -0.33
C PHE A 699 10.31 -41.07 -0.40
N ILE A 700 9.61 -42.18 -0.50
CA ILE A 700 10.18 -43.51 -0.74
C ILE A 700 9.53 -44.05 -2.00
N TYR A 701 10.33 -44.53 -2.95
CA TYR A 701 9.81 -45.15 -4.15
C TYR A 701 10.51 -46.47 -4.46
N VAL A 702 9.76 -47.38 -5.08
CA VAL A 702 10.27 -48.61 -5.68
C VAL A 702 9.65 -48.73 -7.07
N LYS A 703 10.49 -48.58 -8.08
CA LYS A 703 10.19 -48.75 -9.49
C LYS A 703 10.69 -50.12 -9.94
N VAL A 704 9.86 -50.87 -10.63
CA VAL A 704 10.23 -52.10 -11.34
C VAL A 704 10.05 -51.83 -12.82
N GLY A 705 11.10 -51.99 -13.60
CA GLY A 705 11.12 -51.67 -15.02
C GLY A 705 11.92 -52.65 -15.87
N VAL A 706 11.83 -52.49 -17.19
CA VAL A 706 12.58 -53.32 -18.15
C VAL A 706 13.34 -52.39 -19.09
N PHE A 707 14.62 -52.69 -19.32
CA PHE A 707 15.41 -51.99 -20.32
C PHE A 707 15.00 -52.43 -21.71
N ILE A 708 14.53 -51.49 -22.52
CA ILE A 708 14.29 -51.72 -23.94
C ILE A 708 15.44 -51.04 -24.67
N THR A 709 16.23 -51.83 -25.41
CA THR A 709 17.27 -51.27 -26.28
C THR A 709 16.63 -50.99 -27.63
N VAL A 710 16.46 -49.70 -27.96
CA VAL A 710 15.93 -49.28 -29.26
C VAL A 710 17.14 -48.96 -30.15
N PRO A 711 17.30 -49.61 -31.32
CA PRO A 711 18.51 -49.49 -32.14
C PRO A 711 18.91 -48.07 -32.58
N LEU A 712 17.97 -47.12 -32.56
CA LEU A 712 18.17 -45.72 -32.97
C LEU A 712 18.25 -44.72 -31.78
N TYR A 713 17.80 -45.10 -30.58
CA TYR A 713 17.66 -44.17 -29.44
C TYR A 713 18.41 -44.61 -28.18
N GLY A 714 19.12 -45.75 -28.22
CA GLY A 714 19.87 -46.26 -27.07
C GLY A 714 19.02 -47.09 -26.12
N ARG A 715 19.50 -47.25 -24.87
CA ARG A 715 18.76 -47.95 -23.80
C ARG A 715 17.73 -46.99 -23.19
N SER A 716 16.46 -47.36 -23.23
CA SER A 716 15.38 -46.66 -22.54
C SER A 716 14.82 -47.56 -21.42
N HIS A 717 14.58 -46.97 -20.25
CA HIS A 717 14.00 -47.68 -19.11
C HIS A 717 12.47 -47.53 -19.13
N LEU A 718 11.75 -48.64 -19.31
CA LEU A 718 10.28 -48.66 -19.23
C LEU A 718 9.87 -49.05 -17.81
N THR A 719 9.28 -48.12 -17.04
CA THR A 719 8.72 -48.41 -15.72
C THR A 719 7.43 -49.22 -15.86
N LEU A 720 7.42 -50.47 -15.39
CA LEU A 720 6.24 -51.34 -15.42
C LEU A 720 5.38 -51.18 -14.17
N TYR A 721 6.01 -50.88 -13.04
CA TYR A 721 5.34 -50.70 -11.76
C TYR A 721 6.10 -49.67 -10.94
N GLU A 722 5.38 -48.73 -10.31
CA GLU A 722 5.93 -47.74 -9.40
C GLU A 722 5.10 -47.75 -8.13
N LEU A 723 5.73 -48.10 -7.02
CA LEU A 723 5.19 -47.88 -5.68
C LEU A 723 5.85 -46.62 -5.12
N ARG A 724 5.05 -45.62 -4.75
CA ARG A 724 5.54 -44.38 -4.14
C ARG A 724 4.78 -44.12 -2.85
N ALA A 725 5.52 -43.85 -1.77
CA ALA A 725 4.99 -43.34 -0.51
C ALA A 725 5.61 -41.96 -0.27
N ALA A 726 4.78 -41.00 0.11
CA ALA A 726 5.18 -39.64 0.45
C ALA A 726 4.71 -39.33 1.87
N TYR A 727 5.54 -38.66 2.64
CA TYR A 727 5.24 -38.17 3.98
C TYR A 727 5.69 -36.72 4.06
N THR A 728 4.76 -35.82 4.36
CA THR A 728 5.03 -34.39 4.54
C THR A 728 4.59 -34.02 5.95
N GLN A 729 5.49 -33.39 6.71
CA GLN A 729 5.22 -32.92 8.07
C GLN A 729 5.58 -31.44 8.17
N VAL A 730 4.62 -30.61 8.56
CA VAL A 730 4.88 -29.23 8.96
C VAL A 730 5.71 -29.26 10.25
N ILE A 731 6.94 -28.75 10.20
CA ILE A 731 7.84 -28.67 11.37
C ILE A 731 7.83 -27.29 12.00
N MET A 732 7.50 -26.25 11.24
CA MET A 732 7.32 -24.90 11.73
C MET A 732 6.20 -24.23 10.94
N ALA A 733 5.32 -23.54 11.64
CA ALA A 733 4.38 -22.60 11.03
C ALA A 733 4.39 -21.34 11.87
N LEU A 734 4.65 -20.20 11.24
CA LEU A 734 4.48 -18.89 11.85
C LEU A 734 3.41 -18.16 11.05
N TYR A 735 2.45 -17.62 11.78
CA TYR A 735 1.39 -16.81 11.21
C TYR A 735 1.37 -15.49 11.97
N ASN A 736 1.73 -14.43 11.27
CA ASN A 736 1.63 -13.07 11.79
C ASN A 736 0.50 -12.38 11.04
N GLU A 737 -0.59 -12.16 11.75
CA GLU A 737 -1.71 -11.35 11.31
C GLU A 737 -1.74 -10.08 12.17
N PRO A 738 -1.80 -8.89 11.56
CA PRO A 738 -1.98 -7.66 12.30
C PRO A 738 -3.20 -7.78 13.22
N GLN A 739 -3.07 -7.33 14.46
CA GLN A 739 -4.21 -7.33 15.38
C GLN A 739 -5.27 -6.35 14.82
N PRO A 740 -6.51 -6.79 14.59
CA PRO A 740 -7.56 -5.88 14.17
C PRO A 740 -7.73 -4.81 15.24
N PHE A 741 -8.03 -3.58 14.81
CA PHE A 741 -8.33 -2.51 15.75
C PHE A 741 -9.44 -2.93 16.71
N PRO A 742 -9.34 -2.62 18.01
CA PRO A 742 -10.50 -2.66 18.89
C PRO A 742 -11.63 -1.88 18.22
N PRO A 743 -12.82 -2.45 18.06
CA PRO A 743 -13.93 -1.72 17.47
C PRO A 743 -14.21 -0.45 18.28
N LEU A 744 -14.29 0.70 17.62
CA LEU A 744 -14.79 1.92 18.28
C LEU A 744 -16.27 1.75 18.63
N ALA A 745 -16.99 1.04 17.76
CA ALA A 745 -18.39 0.72 17.95
C ALA A 745 -18.76 -0.62 17.33
N GLN A 746 -19.86 -1.20 17.81
CA GLN A 746 -20.45 -2.41 17.25
C GLN A 746 -21.88 -2.12 16.81
N LYS A 747 -22.21 -2.46 15.56
CA LYS A 747 -23.56 -2.33 15.02
C LYS A 747 -24.33 -3.65 15.17
N SER A 748 -25.49 -3.61 15.80
CA SER A 748 -26.39 -4.76 15.87
C SER A 748 -27.09 -5.01 14.53
N SER A 749 -27.69 -6.19 14.37
CA SER A 749 -28.54 -6.52 13.22
C SER A 749 -29.80 -5.64 13.11
N SER A 750 -30.22 -4.99 14.21
CA SER A 750 -31.33 -4.02 14.18
C SER A 750 -30.90 -2.62 13.74
N GLY A 751 -29.61 -2.42 13.43
CA GLY A 751 -29.04 -1.11 13.11
C GLY A 751 -28.74 -0.24 14.32
N GLN A 752 -28.65 -0.83 15.53
CA GLN A 752 -28.27 -0.09 16.73
C GLN A 752 -26.74 -0.07 16.86
N LEU A 753 -26.13 1.11 16.94
CA LEU A 753 -24.68 1.29 17.08
C LEU A 753 -24.30 1.49 18.54
N SER A 754 -23.54 0.56 19.12
CA SER A 754 -23.04 0.60 20.50
C SER A 754 -21.59 1.07 20.57
N LEU A 755 -21.32 2.20 21.23
CA LEU A 755 -19.96 2.74 21.46
C LEU A 755 -19.24 2.07 22.67
N SER A 756 -19.58 0.81 22.97
CA SER A 756 -19.23 0.16 24.25
C SER A 756 -17.74 -0.12 24.46
N GLU A 757 -16.94 -0.16 23.40
CA GLU A 757 -15.54 -0.61 23.42
C GLU A 757 -14.50 0.54 23.38
N TRP A 758 -14.94 1.78 23.20
CA TRP A 758 -14.09 2.96 23.17
C TRP A 758 -13.48 3.35 24.54
N ASP A 759 -12.20 3.74 24.57
CA ASP A 759 -11.55 4.28 25.76
C ASP A 759 -12.07 5.69 26.08
N PRO A 760 -12.76 5.91 27.23
CA PRO A 760 -13.37 7.19 27.57
C PRO A 760 -12.34 8.28 27.92
N SER A 761 -11.05 7.97 27.92
CA SER A 761 -9.98 8.96 28.00
C SER A 761 -9.67 9.63 26.66
N ASN A 762 -10.01 9.00 25.54
CA ASN A 762 -9.85 9.57 24.20
C ASN A 762 -11.06 10.46 23.88
N ASN A 763 -10.93 11.44 23.00
CA ASN A 763 -12.10 12.08 22.37
C ASN A 763 -12.54 11.24 21.16
N VAL A 764 -13.85 11.02 21.00
CA VAL A 764 -14.41 10.41 19.79
C VAL A 764 -15.37 11.36 19.11
N THR A 765 -15.22 11.44 17.80
CA THR A 765 -16.13 12.17 16.92
C THR A 765 -16.88 11.16 16.06
N CYS A 766 -18.21 11.21 16.07
CA CYS A 766 -19.05 10.48 15.13
C CYS A 766 -19.79 11.48 14.25
N ALA A 767 -19.57 11.41 12.94
CA ALA A 767 -20.22 12.27 11.96
C ALA A 767 -21.13 11.48 11.02
N ASN A 768 -22.30 12.03 10.73
CA ASN A 768 -23.15 11.56 9.66
C ASN A 768 -22.52 11.89 8.29
N LYS A 769 -22.35 10.88 7.45
CA LYS A 769 -21.79 10.97 6.10
C LYS A 769 -22.84 10.83 5.00
N GLY A 770 -24.03 10.31 5.33
CA GLY A 770 -25.07 10.07 4.34
C GLY A 770 -26.25 9.26 4.88
N GLY A 771 -27.12 8.87 3.96
CA GLY A 771 -28.35 8.16 4.29
C GLY A 771 -29.50 9.07 4.72
N SER A 772 -30.67 8.45 4.90
CA SER A 772 -31.86 9.13 5.43
C SER A 772 -31.90 9.00 6.94
N VAL A 773 -32.56 9.92 7.64
CA VAL A 773 -32.72 9.82 9.09
C VAL A 773 -33.36 8.48 9.48
N GLY A 774 -32.77 7.77 10.45
CA GLY A 774 -33.17 6.41 10.83
C GLY A 774 -32.62 5.29 9.91
N ASN A 775 -31.74 5.64 8.98
CA ASN A 775 -30.91 4.74 8.17
C ASN A 775 -29.65 5.50 7.73
N GLU A 776 -28.93 6.05 8.70
CA GLU A 776 -27.77 6.93 8.50
C GLU A 776 -26.50 6.09 8.25
N GLU A 777 -25.57 6.70 7.53
CA GLU A 777 -24.19 6.24 7.43
C GLU A 777 -23.33 7.11 8.37
N LEU A 778 -22.79 6.51 9.42
CA LEU A 778 -22.01 7.19 10.44
C LEU A 778 -20.55 6.81 10.33
N GLN A 779 -19.66 7.78 10.36
CA GLN A 779 -18.23 7.57 10.49
C GLN A 779 -17.78 8.05 11.87
N CYS A 780 -17.19 7.16 12.67
CA CYS A 780 -16.66 7.47 13.99
C CYS A 780 -15.13 7.38 13.98
N TRP A 781 -14.45 8.32 14.65
CA TRP A 781 -13.00 8.31 14.79
C TRP A 781 -12.51 8.92 16.11
N GLU A 782 -11.31 8.55 16.53
CA GLU A 782 -10.62 9.16 17.67
C GLU A 782 -9.98 10.49 17.27
N THR A 783 -10.27 11.56 18.00
CA THR A 783 -9.85 12.92 17.59
C THR A 783 -8.44 13.28 18.04
N ASP A 784 -7.93 12.66 19.11
CA ASP A 784 -6.65 13.04 19.73
C ASP A 784 -5.50 12.06 19.44
N SER A 785 -5.77 10.96 18.72
CA SER A 785 -4.74 9.98 18.38
C SER A 785 -3.94 10.46 17.15
N SER A 786 -2.61 10.30 17.20
CA SER A 786 -1.74 10.50 16.04
C SER A 786 -2.00 9.49 14.91
N ALA A 787 -2.72 8.40 15.23
CA ALA A 787 -3.22 7.40 14.29
C ALA A 787 -4.70 7.15 14.59
N PRO A 788 -5.62 8.02 14.15
CA PRO A 788 -7.03 7.92 14.47
C PRO A 788 -7.62 6.64 13.87
N ILE A 789 -8.20 5.80 14.71
CA ILE A 789 -9.01 4.67 14.24
C ILE A 789 -10.26 5.28 13.60
N ILE A 790 -10.59 4.92 12.36
CA ILE A 790 -11.78 5.42 11.65
C ILE A 790 -12.65 4.23 11.29
N GLN A 791 -13.91 4.22 11.72
CA GLN A 791 -14.87 3.17 11.39
C GLN A 791 -16.14 3.77 10.80
N THR A 792 -16.63 3.17 9.71
CA THR A 792 -17.86 3.61 9.03
C THR A 792 -18.94 2.56 9.18
N PHE A 793 -20.16 3.00 9.53
CA PHE A 793 -21.31 2.16 9.83
C PHE A 793 -22.48 2.62 8.97
N SER A 794 -22.91 1.78 8.05
CA SER A 794 -24.11 2.04 7.24
C SER A 794 -25.38 1.49 7.89
N GLY A 795 -26.52 2.12 7.62
CA GLY A 795 -27.83 1.68 8.10
C GLY A 795 -28.00 1.77 9.61
N VAL A 796 -27.37 2.77 10.24
CA VAL A 796 -27.55 3.09 11.65
C VAL A 796 -28.93 3.71 11.84
N ARG A 797 -29.71 3.09 12.73
CA ARG A 797 -31.07 3.53 13.08
C ARG A 797 -31.14 4.16 14.45
N SER A 798 -30.24 3.74 15.34
CA SER A 798 -30.10 4.31 16.67
C SER A 798 -28.67 4.14 17.17
N LEU A 799 -28.24 5.03 18.05
CA LEU A 799 -26.99 4.91 18.79
C LEU A 799 -27.29 4.61 20.26
N GLN A 800 -26.44 3.81 20.89
CA GLN A 800 -26.52 3.52 22.31
C GLN A 800 -25.13 3.62 22.95
N ASN A 801 -25.04 4.33 24.06
CA ASN A 801 -23.88 4.23 24.93
C ASN A 801 -23.99 2.93 25.74
N GLY A 802 -23.11 1.97 25.49
CA GLY A 802 -23.22 0.63 26.09
C GLY A 802 -23.21 0.69 27.62
N ASN A 803 -24.12 -0.06 28.26
CA ASN A 803 -24.24 -0.13 29.72
C ASN A 803 -22.98 -0.73 30.38
N ARG A 804 -21.98 0.11 30.71
CA ARG A 804 -20.76 -0.28 31.44
C ARG A 804 -21.01 -0.50 32.94
N ARG A 805 -21.82 -1.51 33.28
CA ARG A 805 -22.03 -1.93 34.68
C ARG A 805 -20.93 -2.87 35.21
N ARG A 806 -20.08 -3.48 34.37
CA ARG A 806 -19.15 -4.53 34.81
C ARG A 806 -17.69 -4.13 35.08
N LEU A 807 -17.17 -3.02 34.52
CA LEU A 807 -15.76 -2.61 34.72
C LEU A 807 -15.59 -1.47 35.76
N ARG A 808 -16.68 -0.96 36.32
CA ARG A 808 -16.67 0.26 37.15
C ARG A 808 -16.21 0.07 38.60
N ARG A 809 -15.83 -1.14 39.01
CA ARG A 809 -15.50 -1.43 40.42
C ARG A 809 -14.02 -1.16 40.78
N ASP A 810 -13.11 -1.11 39.79
CA ASP A 810 -11.66 -0.99 40.06
C ASP A 810 -11.00 0.31 39.55
N LEU A 811 -11.69 1.14 38.75
CA LEU A 811 -11.13 2.37 38.12
C LEU A 811 -11.86 3.65 38.54
N GLN A 812 -12.04 3.88 39.85
CA GLN A 812 -12.83 5.01 40.37
C GLN A 812 -12.03 6.29 40.70
N ALA A 813 -10.75 6.41 40.32
CA ALA A 813 -9.89 7.51 40.80
C ALA A 813 -9.55 8.62 39.79
N GLU A 814 -9.60 8.39 38.48
CA GLU A 814 -9.29 9.44 37.48
C GLU A 814 -10.25 9.32 36.29
N ALA A 815 -11.43 9.93 36.39
CA ALA A 815 -12.35 10.04 35.27
C ALA A 815 -11.78 11.07 34.28
N GLY A 816 -10.99 10.59 33.31
CA GLY A 816 -10.62 11.37 32.12
C GLY A 816 -11.87 11.92 31.45
N SER A 817 -11.85 13.21 31.09
CA SER A 817 -12.99 13.94 30.54
C SER A 817 -13.09 13.78 29.02
N GLY A 818 -13.08 12.54 28.51
CA GLY A 818 -13.26 12.31 27.08
C GLY A 818 -14.60 12.90 26.62
N SER A 819 -14.57 13.73 25.59
CA SER A 819 -15.73 14.33 24.97
C SER A 819 -16.20 13.48 23.79
N LEU A 820 -17.52 13.29 23.69
CA LEU A 820 -18.16 12.71 22.51
C LEU A 820 -18.74 13.85 21.67
N LEU A 821 -18.16 14.05 20.48
CA LEU A 821 -18.64 15.00 19.49
C LEU A 821 -19.54 14.28 18.48
N MET A 822 -20.78 14.73 18.35
CA MET A 822 -21.72 14.18 17.37
C MET A 822 -21.97 15.21 16.28
N GLU A 823 -21.53 14.93 15.05
CA GLU A 823 -21.71 15.83 13.92
C GLU A 823 -22.85 15.35 13.02
N CYS A 824 -23.88 16.18 12.85
CA CYS A 824 -24.97 15.92 11.90
C CYS A 824 -25.78 14.63 12.10
N ILE A 825 -25.69 14.02 13.27
CA ILE A 825 -26.46 12.83 13.61
C ILE A 825 -27.89 13.24 13.98
N GLN A 826 -28.86 12.67 13.27
CA GLN A 826 -30.29 12.89 13.49
C GLN A 826 -31.03 11.59 13.82
N SER A 827 -30.36 10.44 13.93
CA SER A 827 -30.95 9.21 14.48
C SER A 827 -31.13 9.28 16.00
N ASP A 828 -32.00 8.41 16.53
CA ASP A 828 -32.20 8.28 17.98
C ASP A 828 -30.89 7.94 18.69
N TYR A 829 -30.64 8.57 19.83
CA TYR A 829 -29.43 8.34 20.62
C TYR A 829 -29.72 8.24 22.11
N ASP A 830 -29.31 7.15 22.75
CA ASP A 830 -29.31 7.05 24.21
C ASP A 830 -27.90 7.28 24.77
N HIS A 831 -27.68 8.46 25.35
CA HIS A 831 -26.37 8.89 25.85
C HIS A 831 -26.02 8.29 27.23
N GLY A 832 -27.00 7.74 27.96
CA GLY A 832 -26.80 7.24 29.31
C GLY A 832 -26.52 8.36 30.32
N SER A 833 -25.54 8.16 31.22
CA SER A 833 -25.16 9.09 32.29
C SER A 833 -23.79 9.71 32.00
N ASN A 834 -23.74 10.79 31.24
CA ASN A 834 -22.51 11.53 30.96
C ASN A 834 -22.68 13.01 31.30
N PRO A 835 -21.63 13.70 31.79
CA PRO A 835 -21.77 15.08 32.26
C PRO A 835 -21.89 16.10 31.13
N THR A 836 -21.35 15.81 29.94
CA THR A 836 -21.20 16.77 28.84
C THR A 836 -21.43 16.14 27.47
N ILE A 837 -22.18 16.81 26.59
CA ILE A 837 -22.37 16.42 25.18
C ILE A 837 -22.20 17.63 24.25
N VAL A 838 -21.63 17.43 23.07
CA VAL A 838 -21.58 18.44 22.00
C VAL A 838 -22.29 17.91 20.75
N LEU A 839 -23.39 18.56 20.37
CA LEU A 839 -24.14 18.29 19.16
C LEU A 839 -23.76 19.33 18.10
N ASN A 840 -22.99 18.94 17.09
CA ASN A 840 -22.51 19.83 16.04
C ASN A 840 -23.34 19.68 14.77
N TYR A 841 -24.28 20.59 14.56
CA TYR A 841 -25.06 20.71 13.33
C TYR A 841 -24.50 21.79 12.38
N GLY A 842 -23.36 22.42 12.71
CA GLY A 842 -22.71 23.42 11.86
C GLY A 842 -22.62 23.04 10.37
N PRO A 843 -22.20 21.82 10.01
CA PRO A 843 -22.04 21.44 8.60
C PRO A 843 -23.31 20.93 7.90
N CYS A 844 -24.48 20.86 8.56
CA CYS A 844 -25.69 20.26 8.00
C CYS A 844 -26.97 21.01 8.38
N GLN A 845 -28.06 20.68 7.68
CA GLN A 845 -29.38 21.20 7.99
C GLN A 845 -30.14 20.21 8.88
N ILE A 846 -30.89 20.72 9.86
CA ILE A 846 -31.72 19.91 10.75
C ILE A 846 -33.05 19.62 10.04
N SER A 847 -33.44 18.35 9.92
CA SER A 847 -34.73 18.02 9.30
C SER A 847 -35.89 18.68 10.06
N ASN A 848 -36.94 19.11 9.35
CA ASN A 848 -38.12 19.80 9.92
C ASN A 848 -37.88 21.16 10.63
N SER A 849 -36.68 21.73 10.60
CA SER A 849 -36.36 23.03 11.22
C SER A 849 -36.73 23.13 12.71
N LEU A 850 -36.70 22.00 13.43
CA LEU A 850 -37.13 21.94 14.83
C LEU A 850 -36.04 21.33 15.72
N LEU A 851 -35.65 22.08 16.75
CA LEU A 851 -34.77 21.63 17.82
C LEU A 851 -35.52 21.77 19.15
N ILE A 852 -35.76 20.67 19.86
CA ILE A 852 -36.42 20.73 21.18
C ILE A 852 -35.43 20.32 22.27
N ILE A 853 -35.19 21.20 23.22
CA ILE A 853 -34.32 20.98 24.38
C ILE A 853 -35.17 20.72 25.61
N THR A 854 -35.12 19.49 26.10
CA THR A 854 -35.85 19.02 27.28
C THR A 854 -34.92 18.13 28.13
N ARG A 855 -35.45 17.21 28.95
CA ARG A 855 -34.65 16.04 29.41
C ARG A 855 -34.16 15.13 28.28
N THR A 856 -34.69 15.34 27.08
CA THR A 856 -34.25 14.74 25.82
C THR A 856 -34.04 15.86 24.81
N ALA A 857 -32.98 15.81 24.01
CA ALA A 857 -32.84 16.71 22.87
C ALA A 857 -33.50 16.05 21.65
N ILE A 858 -34.42 16.74 20.98
CA ILE A 858 -35.03 16.26 19.74
C ILE A 858 -34.48 17.11 18.60
N THR A 859 -33.79 16.47 17.66
CA THR A 859 -33.13 17.12 16.52
C THR A 859 -33.72 16.54 15.23
N GLY A 860 -34.61 17.31 14.61
CA GLY A 860 -35.36 16.86 13.45
C GLY A 860 -36.36 15.74 13.77
N VAL A 861 -36.07 14.50 13.38
CA VAL A 861 -36.91 13.33 13.76
C VAL A 861 -36.25 12.44 14.82
N GLY A 862 -34.98 12.65 15.15
CA GLY A 862 -34.27 11.88 16.15
C GLY A 862 -34.47 12.39 17.56
N ARG A 863 -34.46 11.46 18.51
CA ARG A 863 -34.50 11.74 19.94
C ARG A 863 -33.20 11.32 20.61
N THR A 864 -32.48 12.29 21.13
CA THR A 864 -31.37 12.08 22.06
C THR A 864 -31.89 12.07 23.50
N THR A 865 -31.79 10.93 24.19
CA THR A 865 -32.22 10.77 25.58
C THR A 865 -31.04 10.81 26.55
N PHE A 866 -31.23 11.48 27.69
CA PHE A 866 -30.25 11.57 28.76
C PHE A 866 -30.85 11.02 30.05
N SER A 867 -30.07 10.22 30.81
CA SER A 867 -30.47 9.83 32.17
C SER A 867 -30.14 10.90 33.21
N SER A 868 -29.07 11.66 32.97
CA SER A 868 -28.66 12.86 33.70
C SER A 868 -27.71 13.65 32.80
N LEU A 869 -27.87 14.97 32.70
CA LEU A 869 -27.00 15.85 31.92
C LEU A 869 -26.61 17.07 32.78
N ALA A 870 -25.31 17.36 32.92
CA ALA A 870 -24.87 18.55 33.64
C ALA A 870 -24.82 19.77 32.70
N SER A 871 -24.25 19.58 31.50
CA SER A 871 -24.29 20.58 30.44
C SER A 871 -24.30 19.97 29.04
N GLY A 872 -24.91 20.66 28.08
CA GLY A 872 -24.87 20.34 26.66
C GLY A 872 -24.46 21.55 25.83
N SER A 873 -23.85 21.31 24.67
CA SER A 873 -23.57 22.35 23.68
C SER A 873 -24.17 21.95 22.34
N VAL A 874 -24.83 22.89 21.66
CA VAL A 874 -25.37 22.71 20.31
C VAL A 874 -24.79 23.78 19.41
N ILE A 875 -24.07 23.35 18.38
CA ILE A 875 -23.60 24.21 17.30
C ILE A 875 -24.64 24.12 16.17
N LEU A 876 -25.25 25.25 15.82
CA LEU A 876 -26.36 25.33 14.88
C LEU A 876 -25.85 25.41 13.42
N PRO A 877 -26.70 25.11 12.42
CA PRO A 877 -26.32 25.10 11.00
C PRO A 877 -25.63 26.39 10.50
N SER A 878 -24.58 26.22 9.69
CA SER A 878 -23.90 27.28 8.96
C SER A 878 -23.73 26.88 7.48
N PRO A 879 -24.43 27.54 6.53
CA PRO A 879 -25.20 28.77 6.70
C PRO A 879 -26.49 28.57 7.51
N PRO A 880 -27.02 29.65 8.12
CA PRO A 880 -28.24 29.62 8.93
C PRO A 880 -29.43 29.01 8.19
N GLN A 881 -30.20 28.18 8.89
CA GLN A 881 -31.40 27.54 8.36
C GLN A 881 -32.63 28.43 8.57
N ASP A 882 -33.35 28.74 7.50
CA ASP A 882 -34.57 29.54 7.60
C ASP A 882 -35.66 28.80 8.39
N GLY A 883 -36.27 29.51 9.34
CA GLY A 883 -37.36 28.98 10.17
C GLY A 883 -36.93 27.97 11.25
N LEU A 884 -35.61 27.85 11.53
CA LEU A 884 -35.14 27.04 12.65
C LEU A 884 -35.56 27.69 13.98
N VAL A 885 -36.32 26.93 14.77
CA VAL A 885 -36.75 27.32 16.12
C VAL A 885 -36.25 26.29 17.12
N THR A 886 -35.61 26.80 18.18
CA THR A 886 -35.17 26.02 19.33
C THR A 886 -36.17 26.17 20.48
N THR A 887 -37.00 25.16 20.70
CA THR A 887 -37.96 25.15 21.82
C THR A 887 -37.31 24.55 23.07
N VAL A 888 -37.30 25.29 24.19
CA VAL A 888 -36.80 24.86 25.50
C VAL A 888 -37.98 24.60 26.42
N GLY A 889 -38.11 23.39 26.95
CA GLY A 889 -39.26 22.99 27.78
C GLY A 889 -39.15 21.59 28.39
N ASN A 890 -40.28 20.96 28.70
CA ASN A 890 -40.46 19.61 29.26
C ASN A 890 -39.37 19.17 30.26
N SER A 891 -39.31 19.84 31.41
CA SER A 891 -38.42 19.54 32.52
C SER A 891 -36.93 19.75 32.25
N CYS A 892 -36.54 20.71 31.40
CA CYS A 892 -35.13 21.13 31.29
C CYS A 892 -34.55 21.42 32.68
N ASP A 893 -33.43 20.78 33.01
CA ASP A 893 -32.73 20.89 34.30
C ASP A 893 -31.20 20.95 34.15
N ALA A 894 -30.71 21.27 32.94
CA ALA A 894 -29.28 21.31 32.59
C ALA A 894 -28.86 22.63 31.94
N GLN A 895 -27.56 22.92 31.94
CA GLN A 895 -27.01 24.06 31.19
C GLN A 895 -26.86 23.72 29.70
N TRP A 896 -27.38 24.53 28.80
CA TRP A 896 -27.22 24.37 27.35
C TRP A 896 -26.55 25.60 26.73
N THR A 897 -25.49 25.39 25.96
CA THR A 897 -24.88 26.45 25.15
C THR A 897 -25.29 26.28 23.70
N LEU A 898 -25.90 27.31 23.10
CA LEU A 898 -26.33 27.33 21.71
C LEU A 898 -25.44 28.30 20.94
N THR A 899 -24.75 27.81 19.91
CA THR A 899 -23.85 28.63 19.08
C THR A 899 -24.35 28.69 17.65
N GLY A 900 -24.73 29.88 17.18
CA GLY A 900 -25.23 30.12 15.83
C GLY A 900 -26.64 30.73 15.80
N ASP A 901 -27.24 30.76 14.62
CA ASP A 901 -28.52 31.45 14.35
C ASP A 901 -29.73 30.53 14.60
N THR A 902 -30.53 30.80 15.63
CA THR A 902 -31.84 30.17 15.86
C THR A 902 -32.76 31.10 16.65
N SER A 903 -34.06 31.09 16.34
CA SER A 903 -35.04 31.71 17.25
C SER A 903 -35.27 30.77 18.43
N ILE A 904 -35.41 31.31 19.63
CA ILE A 904 -35.61 30.50 20.84
C ILE A 904 -37.04 30.67 21.31
N GLU A 905 -37.70 29.56 21.63
CA GLU A 905 -39.00 29.55 22.30
C GLU A 905 -38.88 28.84 23.64
N ILE A 906 -39.21 29.51 24.74
CA ILE A 906 -39.09 28.97 26.08
C ILE A 906 -40.49 28.74 26.62
N LYS A 907 -40.83 27.48 26.89
CA LYS A 907 -42.07 27.10 27.57
C LYS A 907 -41.89 27.28 29.08
N GLY A 908 -42.10 28.50 29.56
CA GLY A 908 -41.73 28.95 30.91
C GLY A 908 -42.24 28.07 32.05
N ARG A 909 -43.42 27.46 31.90
CA ARG A 909 -43.99 26.52 32.88
C ARG A 909 -43.26 25.18 32.98
N GLU A 910 -42.59 24.78 31.91
CA GLU A 910 -41.98 23.47 31.78
C GLU A 910 -40.48 23.47 32.11
N VAL A 911 -39.91 24.62 32.50
CA VAL A 911 -38.49 24.74 32.84
C VAL A 911 -38.30 24.50 34.35
N ASN A 912 -37.36 23.61 34.72
CA ASN A 912 -37.04 23.32 36.12
C ASN A 912 -35.82 24.12 36.62
N SER A 913 -35.57 24.08 37.93
CA SER A 913 -34.34 24.61 38.53
C SER A 913 -33.09 24.01 37.88
N GLY A 914 -32.11 24.85 37.57
CA GLY A 914 -30.84 24.42 36.99
C GLY A 914 -30.81 24.46 35.46
N CYS A 915 -31.95 24.69 34.80
CA CYS A 915 -31.93 24.99 33.36
C CYS A 915 -31.26 26.35 33.13
N LYS A 916 -30.15 26.33 32.39
CA LYS A 916 -29.42 27.53 32.02
C LYS A 916 -29.14 27.53 30.53
N ILE A 917 -29.77 28.42 29.78
CA ILE A 917 -29.53 28.53 28.33
C ILE A 917 -28.51 29.65 28.11
N ILE A 918 -27.46 29.39 27.33
CA ILE A 918 -26.43 30.34 26.93
C ILE A 918 -26.44 30.41 25.41
N ALA A 919 -27.05 31.44 24.82
CA ALA A 919 -27.06 31.63 23.36
C ALA A 919 -25.95 32.61 22.95
N THR A 920 -25.01 32.17 22.11
CA THR A 920 -23.88 32.98 21.64
C THR A 920 -24.10 33.50 20.21
N SER A 921 -23.43 34.61 19.88
CA SER A 921 -23.63 35.44 18.68
C SER A 921 -23.94 34.66 17.40
N GLY A 922 -25.03 35.04 16.74
CA GLY A 922 -25.39 34.63 15.39
C GLY A 922 -25.09 35.74 14.35
N THR A 923 -25.22 35.43 13.06
CA THR A 923 -25.08 36.42 11.97
C THR A 923 -26.39 37.12 11.62
N ARG A 924 -27.51 36.58 12.07
CA ARG A 924 -28.85 37.07 11.77
C ARG A 924 -29.57 37.48 13.05
N PRO A 925 -30.39 38.55 13.00
CA PRO A 925 -31.32 38.83 14.07
C PRO A 925 -32.30 37.66 14.21
N VAL A 926 -32.48 37.20 15.45
CA VAL A 926 -33.41 36.12 15.81
C VAL A 926 -34.35 36.58 16.93
N ASP A 927 -35.46 35.86 17.11
CA ASP A 927 -36.47 36.20 18.11
C ASP A 927 -36.35 35.30 19.35
N LEU A 928 -36.65 35.87 20.51
CA LEU A 928 -36.84 35.13 21.76
C LEU A 928 -38.32 35.15 22.13
N TRP A 929 -38.94 33.99 22.26
CA TRP A 929 -40.31 33.80 22.72
C TRP A 929 -40.29 33.18 24.11
N ILE A 930 -41.04 33.74 25.04
CA ILE A 930 -41.22 33.21 26.39
C ILE A 930 -42.72 33.01 26.57
N ASP A 931 -43.14 31.76 26.65
CA ASP A 931 -44.55 31.37 26.64
C ASP A 931 -44.90 30.64 27.94
N PHE A 932 -45.77 31.24 28.75
CA PHE A 932 -46.29 30.65 29.98
C PHE A 932 -47.61 29.88 29.79
N ASP A 933 -48.05 29.62 28.55
CA ASP A 933 -49.20 28.79 28.14
C ASP A 933 -50.58 29.25 28.65
N GLU A 934 -51.51 29.44 27.72
CA GLU A 934 -52.82 30.06 27.90
C GLU A 934 -53.88 29.11 28.50
N GLN A 935 -53.66 27.78 28.54
CA GLN A 935 -54.78 26.82 28.57
C GLN A 935 -55.07 25.99 29.84
N LYS A 936 -54.40 26.19 30.98
CA LYS A 936 -54.73 25.43 32.21
C LYS A 936 -55.50 26.22 33.25
N ALA A 937 -56.74 25.79 33.53
CA ALA A 937 -57.57 26.29 34.63
C ALA A 937 -56.96 25.91 35.98
N GLY A 938 -56.45 26.90 36.73
CA GLY A 938 -55.93 26.76 38.09
C GLY A 938 -54.52 27.34 38.25
N CYS A 939 -54.43 28.64 38.48
CA CYS A 939 -53.19 29.32 38.84
C CYS A 939 -52.85 29.05 40.31
N THR A 940 -51.72 28.40 40.56
CA THR A 940 -51.18 28.24 41.93
C THR A 940 -49.93 29.05 42.19
N ASN A 941 -49.27 29.53 41.13
CA ASN A 941 -47.96 30.18 41.19
C ASN A 941 -48.00 31.46 40.35
N ASP A 942 -47.44 32.54 40.90
CA ASP A 942 -47.18 33.79 40.18
C ASP A 942 -45.84 33.64 39.45
N TYR A 943 -45.81 33.83 38.13
CA TYR A 943 -44.58 33.75 37.34
C TYR A 943 -43.88 35.10 37.34
N SER A 944 -42.55 35.12 37.31
CA SER A 944 -41.83 36.37 37.06
C SER A 944 -40.71 36.26 36.03
N VAL A 945 -40.56 37.32 35.26
CA VAL A 945 -39.52 37.50 34.24
C VAL A 945 -38.71 38.74 34.60
N LEU A 946 -37.40 38.59 34.74
CA LEU A 946 -36.46 39.70 34.89
C LEU A 946 -35.61 39.81 33.63
N VAL A 947 -35.60 40.97 33.00
CA VAL A 947 -34.78 41.30 31.82
C VAL A 947 -33.71 42.32 32.24
N GLN A 948 -32.45 41.95 32.07
CA GLN A 948 -31.25 42.77 32.34
C GLN A 948 -30.28 42.55 31.17
N ASP A 949 -29.79 43.59 30.51
CA ASP A 949 -28.85 43.56 29.36
C ASP A 949 -28.13 42.21 29.10
N GLY A 950 -28.64 41.40 28.16
CA GLY A 950 -28.09 40.08 27.81
C GLY A 950 -28.49 38.90 28.71
N LEU A 951 -29.39 39.11 29.67
CA LEU A 951 -29.85 38.11 30.63
C LEU A 951 -31.36 38.20 30.83
N VAL A 952 -32.02 37.06 30.71
CA VAL A 952 -33.42 36.87 31.10
C VAL A 952 -33.50 35.80 32.17
N THR A 953 -34.05 36.15 33.33
CA THR A 953 -34.26 35.23 34.45
C THR A 953 -35.74 34.95 34.60
N LEU A 954 -36.10 33.67 34.70
CA LEU A 954 -37.47 33.19 34.84
C LEU A 954 -37.65 32.56 36.22
N ASN A 955 -38.71 32.94 36.93
CA ASN A 955 -39.07 32.37 38.22
C ASN A 955 -40.50 31.80 38.17
N ASN A 956 -40.67 30.54 38.56
CA ASN A 956 -41.93 29.80 38.49
C ASN A 956 -42.63 29.70 39.87
N GLY A 957 -42.66 30.80 40.64
CA GLY A 957 -43.39 30.92 41.91
C GLY A 957 -43.00 29.94 43.05
N GLY A 958 -41.88 29.23 42.94
CA GLY A 958 -41.51 28.09 43.81
C GLY A 958 -40.05 28.00 44.25
N ALA A 959 -39.30 29.11 44.27
CA ALA A 959 -37.86 29.19 44.58
C ALA A 959 -36.91 28.53 43.55
N THR A 960 -37.36 28.38 42.30
CA THR A 960 -36.55 27.83 41.21
C THR A 960 -36.34 28.89 40.15
N GLU A 961 -35.07 29.23 39.88
CA GLU A 961 -34.66 30.19 38.85
C GLU A 961 -34.14 29.42 37.64
N ALA A 962 -34.74 29.67 36.48
CA ALA A 962 -34.17 29.33 35.19
C ALA A 962 -33.52 30.58 34.61
N THR A 963 -32.35 30.44 34.00
CA THR A 963 -31.60 31.59 33.47
C THR A 963 -31.33 31.41 31.99
N VAL A 964 -31.54 32.46 31.23
CA VAL A 964 -31.32 32.52 29.79
C VAL A 964 -30.34 33.66 29.59
N THR A 965 -29.07 33.33 29.45
CA THR A 965 -28.02 34.27 29.12
C THR A 965 -27.85 34.29 27.60
N PHE A 966 -27.70 35.46 27.03
CA PHE A 966 -27.40 35.61 25.62
C PHE A 966 -26.44 36.76 25.38
N ASP A 967 -25.66 36.67 24.31
CA ASP A 967 -24.91 37.83 23.83
C ASP A 967 -25.92 38.92 23.45
N SER A 968 -25.67 40.14 23.91
CA SER A 968 -26.56 41.30 23.77
C SER A 968 -26.87 41.66 22.31
N SER A 969 -26.15 41.07 21.35
CA SER A 969 -26.34 41.19 19.90
C SER A 969 -27.23 40.13 19.24
N VAL A 970 -27.65 39.08 19.96
CA VAL A 970 -28.33 37.90 19.37
C VAL A 970 -29.81 38.15 19.09
N PHE A 971 -30.55 38.61 20.09
CA PHE A 971 -32.01 38.73 19.99
C PHE A 971 -32.42 40.15 19.60
N LYS A 972 -33.13 40.23 18.49
CA LYS A 972 -33.68 41.47 17.97
C LYS A 972 -34.98 41.83 18.69
N ASP A 973 -35.87 40.86 18.80
CA ASP A 973 -37.19 41.01 19.39
C ASP A 973 -37.39 39.98 20.52
N ILE A 974 -37.90 40.43 21.66
CA ILE A 974 -38.30 39.57 22.79
C ILE A 974 -39.82 39.60 22.91
N ASN A 975 -40.45 38.44 22.81
CA ASN A 975 -41.90 38.25 22.92
C ASN A 975 -42.21 37.48 24.20
N ILE A 976 -43.00 38.06 25.10
CA ILE A 976 -43.39 37.46 26.38
C ILE A 976 -44.90 37.26 26.39
N ILE A 977 -45.35 36.02 26.47
CA ILE A 977 -46.77 35.64 26.56
C ILE A 977 -47.05 35.26 28.01
N MET A 978 -47.78 36.13 28.70
CA MET A 978 -48.14 35.96 30.11
C MET A 978 -49.23 34.91 30.24
N SER A 979 -49.30 34.29 31.41
CA SER A 979 -50.29 33.29 31.70
C SER A 979 -51.60 33.92 32.19
N PRO A 980 -52.68 33.14 32.40
CA PRO A 980 -53.89 33.65 33.04
C PRO A 980 -53.74 33.99 34.55
N CYS A 981 -52.53 34.00 35.09
CA CYS A 981 -52.21 34.21 36.50
C CYS A 981 -51.75 35.65 36.77
N ASN A 982 -51.32 35.97 37.99
CA ASN A 982 -50.79 37.29 38.32
C ASN A 982 -49.28 37.30 38.07
N ASP A 983 -48.87 37.57 36.84
CA ASP A 983 -47.46 37.47 36.45
C ASP A 983 -46.73 38.82 36.60
N VAL A 984 -45.42 38.77 36.87
CA VAL A 984 -44.59 39.96 37.11
C VAL A 984 -43.45 40.03 36.11
N ILE A 985 -43.38 41.10 35.30
CA ILE A 985 -42.27 41.35 34.39
C ILE A 985 -41.50 42.58 34.88
N ASN A 986 -40.20 42.40 35.13
CA ASN A 986 -39.29 43.48 35.48
C ASN A 986 -38.27 43.66 34.35
N ILE A 987 -38.28 44.81 33.69
CA ILE A 987 -37.31 45.17 32.65
C ILE A 987 -36.39 46.24 33.21
N GLU A 988 -35.24 45.84 33.72
CA GLU A 988 -34.29 46.77 34.35
C GLU A 988 -33.39 47.47 33.32
N SER A 989 -32.93 46.73 32.31
CA SER A 989 -32.13 47.25 31.20
C SER A 989 -32.25 46.36 29.96
N THR A 990 -32.00 46.94 28.79
CA THR A 990 -32.01 46.24 27.50
C THR A 990 -30.76 46.61 26.70
N SER A 991 -30.31 45.70 25.85
CA SER A 991 -29.20 45.97 24.93
C SER A 991 -29.56 47.05 23.91
N SER A 992 -28.57 47.82 23.47
CA SER A 992 -28.73 48.76 22.34
C SER A 992 -29.04 48.08 21.00
N ALA A 993 -28.81 46.77 20.87
CA ALA A 993 -29.13 45.99 19.67
C ALA A 993 -30.56 45.44 19.67
N GLN A 994 -31.28 45.48 20.80
CA GLN A 994 -32.67 45.02 20.89
C GLN A 994 -33.61 46.09 20.30
N GLU A 995 -34.43 45.70 19.33
CA GLU A 995 -35.39 46.60 18.69
C GLU A 995 -36.71 46.69 19.45
N SER A 996 -37.24 45.57 19.94
CA SER A 996 -38.50 45.56 20.67
C SER A 996 -38.63 44.49 21.75
N ILE A 997 -39.45 44.79 22.74
CA ILE A 997 -39.98 43.83 23.71
C ILE A 997 -41.50 43.90 23.64
N SER A 998 -42.13 42.81 23.18
CA SER A 998 -43.58 42.66 23.10
C SER A 998 -44.09 41.82 24.26
N ILE A 999 -45.03 42.36 25.02
CA ILE A 999 -45.66 41.68 26.16
C ILE A 999 -47.13 41.45 25.83
N TYR A 1000 -47.58 40.20 25.88
CA TYR A 1000 -48.96 39.78 25.67
C TYR A 1000 -49.55 39.41 27.03
N GLY A 1001 -50.35 40.30 27.60
CA GLY A 1001 -50.97 40.13 28.92
C GLY A 1001 -52.08 39.08 28.92
N GLY A 1002 -52.25 38.41 30.05
CA GLY A 1002 -53.24 37.36 30.26
C GLY A 1002 -54.56 37.89 30.86
N ALA A 1003 -55.31 36.97 31.49
CA ALA A 1003 -56.56 37.29 32.18
C ALA A 1003 -56.37 37.69 33.65
N GLY A 1004 -55.17 37.51 34.22
CA GLY A 1004 -54.86 37.86 35.61
C GLY A 1004 -54.33 39.29 35.76
N ASP A 1005 -54.09 39.68 37.01
CA ASP A 1005 -53.58 41.00 37.38
C ASP A 1005 -52.06 41.03 37.17
N ASP A 1006 -51.65 41.25 35.91
CA ASP A 1006 -50.26 41.27 35.47
C ASP A 1006 -49.56 42.60 35.83
N ASN A 1007 -48.30 42.54 36.29
CA ASN A 1007 -47.52 43.74 36.63
C ASN A 1007 -46.25 43.85 35.78
N VAL A 1008 -46.08 44.97 35.07
CA VAL A 1008 -44.87 45.28 34.31
C VAL A 1008 -44.15 46.49 34.90
N THR A 1009 -42.94 46.28 35.39
CA THR A 1009 -42.08 47.32 35.96
C THR A 1009 -40.92 47.63 35.01
N LEU A 1010 -40.66 48.93 34.78
CA LEU A 1010 -39.58 49.42 33.90
C LEU A 1010 -38.53 50.19 34.71
N GLY A 1011 -37.27 49.84 34.49
CA GLY A 1011 -36.13 50.34 35.25
C GLY A 1011 -36.07 49.73 36.66
N THR A 1012 -35.28 50.36 37.52
CA THR A 1012 -35.17 49.95 38.93
C THR A 1012 -35.97 50.90 39.83
N VAL A 1013 -36.34 50.44 41.03
CA VAL A 1013 -37.07 51.27 42.03
C VAL A 1013 -36.32 52.56 42.37
N LEU A 1014 -34.99 52.58 42.23
CA LEU A 1014 -34.15 53.74 42.48
C LEU A 1014 -34.06 54.70 41.27
N ASN A 1015 -34.18 54.18 40.05
CA ASN A 1015 -34.07 54.92 38.79
C ASN A 1015 -35.20 54.52 37.82
N ALA A 1016 -36.43 54.96 38.11
CA ALA A 1016 -37.54 54.80 37.16
C ALA A 1016 -37.23 55.58 35.87
N PHE A 1017 -37.38 54.93 34.70
CA PHE A 1017 -37.02 55.47 33.38
C PHE A 1017 -35.51 55.72 33.15
N ASP A 1018 -34.66 54.87 33.72
CA ASP A 1018 -33.21 54.94 33.46
C ASP A 1018 -32.91 54.86 31.95
N ALA A 1019 -31.83 55.52 31.52
CA ALA A 1019 -31.42 55.61 30.10
C ALA A 1019 -30.97 54.26 29.47
N ASN A 1020 -31.16 53.16 30.20
CA ASN A 1020 -30.63 51.83 29.91
C ASN A 1020 -31.68 50.89 29.28
N VAL A 1021 -32.92 51.36 29.07
CA VAL A 1021 -33.93 50.66 28.26
C VAL A 1021 -33.96 51.30 26.87
N HIS A 1022 -33.30 50.67 25.92
CA HIS A 1022 -33.15 51.07 24.52
C HIS A 1022 -34.23 50.47 23.59
N ALA A 1023 -34.80 49.31 23.95
CA ALA A 1023 -35.78 48.62 23.11
C ALA A 1023 -37.17 49.29 23.12
N ASN A 1024 -37.91 49.18 22.02
CA ASN A 1024 -39.32 49.62 21.98
C ASN A 1024 -40.19 48.65 22.78
N LEU A 1025 -40.85 49.15 23.81
CA LEU A 1025 -41.79 48.34 24.59
C LEU A 1025 -43.19 48.40 23.97
N ILE A 1026 -43.75 47.23 23.63
CA ILE A 1026 -45.10 47.08 23.12
C ILE A 1026 -45.88 46.19 24.08
N VAL A 1027 -46.92 46.73 24.70
CA VAL A 1027 -47.75 45.99 25.66
C VAL A 1027 -49.13 45.78 25.08
N TYR A 1028 -49.49 44.53 24.84
CA TYR A 1028 -50.82 44.09 24.49
C TYR A 1028 -51.55 43.71 25.77
N ALA A 1029 -52.16 44.71 26.41
CA ALA A 1029 -52.91 44.54 27.65
C ALA A 1029 -54.04 43.51 27.47
N GLY A 1030 -54.03 42.48 28.32
CA GLY A 1030 -55.13 41.53 28.46
C GLY A 1030 -56.28 42.09 29.30
N ASN A 1031 -57.28 41.26 29.62
CA ASN A 1031 -58.46 41.71 30.37
C ASN A 1031 -58.17 42.10 31.84
N GLY A 1032 -57.03 41.69 32.40
CA GLY A 1032 -56.64 41.96 33.78
C GLY A 1032 -55.44 42.93 33.95
N PHE A 1033 -54.95 43.53 32.87
CA PHE A 1033 -53.75 44.38 32.87
C PHE A 1033 -53.98 45.80 33.43
#